data_AF-A0A0D6DVR0-F1
#
_entry.id   AF-A0A0D6DVR0-F1
#
_cell.length_a   1.000
_cell.length_b   1.000
_cell.length_c   1.000
_cell.angle_alpha   90.00
_cell.angle_beta   90.00
_cell.angle_gamma   90.00
#
_symmetry.space_group_name_H-M   'P 1'
#
loop_
_entity.id
_entity.type
_entity.pdbx_description
1 polymer ?
#
loop_
_entity_poly.entity_id
_entity_poly.type
_entity_poly.pdbx_seq_one_letter_code
_entity_poly.pdbx_strand_id
1 'polypeptide(L)'
;MKQNKLFTLFSLTLLSIGTPLTSMAQAVTIDQDTTTITAAPIDNTNSAKEIEVKPSISDAQKMAEKDTTPPTTEEPKADTKEIDPVPTETPATFTRNEPASANSETNLPWGTAPWTFDTESGILTINSGELGEYKTSPWRRETDNIDGNQIKKIIFTGPTTAPEYSGSLFANLTNLTEIVNLPNLDTSKATNMDRMFLGCQSLKALDLSNFNTSNVTSTEWMFQDCASLTELNLETFDTSKVTKIWMMFRGCASLTSIDLSKFNTKNVGTMGMLFYGCSSLTSINLSSFDTSSATHMGGMFQGCTSLKSLDLSSFNINDKVTTTMMQMFRDVPLSSLTLGDDFKFIGVDAGLTAPGALNSGDQLTGKWIRKDGNSKAYDSDDFIKKYDKELKAGTYVAELKNDTAILETDISFSTDSGKTVATNAVIGDQLQGEITVKHTAESPTGSTAVAVKLTNIKLLTDVWALSPTVTITTFDQDGKQTATEVQPISNNEVSLPSLPNDSYLKIRLTGTVWETADVSPSDNCHYTLYHKNKSGAQKVDKSDNFVINSGALNFKSVPNISFKDSFLPTEFDQIIDRKDDDYTITVADYRSTKLPSDGTITKPDRVNWDITATASPFKDAADKTIKLSTMAISFTNKIGEEKELSSAAILIASHDVTGETAKDNHLTQLSWAKEIGFKAVVHNRSGLDTTKYTANVDFDLRTAP
;
A
#
# COMPACT_ATOMS: atom_id res chain seq x y z
N MET A 1 29.61 15.82 -44.17
CA MET A 1 28.59 15.53 -45.20
C MET A 1 27.63 14.48 -44.65
N LYS A 2 26.33 14.84 -44.60
CA LYS A 2 25.08 14.01 -44.51
C LYS A 2 24.98 12.99 -43.35
N GLN A 3 24.30 13.25 -42.22
CA GLN A 3 22.85 13.42 -41.93
C GLN A 3 21.91 12.27 -42.32
N ASN A 4 21.26 11.68 -41.28
CA ASN A 4 19.83 11.32 -41.10
C ASN A 4 19.75 10.49 -39.79
N LYS A 5 19.16 10.84 -38.64
CA LYS A 5 17.88 11.44 -38.19
C LYS A 5 16.62 10.60 -38.47
N LEU A 6 15.76 10.55 -37.42
CA LEU A 6 14.38 10.01 -37.23
C LEU A 6 14.31 8.55 -36.72
N PHE A 7 13.47 8.16 -35.74
CA PHE A 7 12.30 8.80 -35.09
C PHE A 7 12.15 8.23 -33.65
N THR A 8 11.93 9.07 -32.64
CA THR A 8 11.46 8.69 -31.31
C THR A 8 10.08 9.34 -31.14
N LEU A 9 9.03 8.55 -30.92
CA LEU A 9 7.67 9.07 -30.76
C LEU A 9 7.32 9.22 -29.28
N PHE A 10 6.95 10.44 -28.91
CA PHE A 10 6.32 10.84 -27.66
C PHE A 10 4.89 10.28 -27.58
N SER A 11 4.49 9.82 -26.39
CA SER A 11 3.10 9.87 -25.93
C SER A 11 3.07 10.51 -24.54
N LEU A 12 2.74 11.80 -24.53
CA LEU A 12 2.48 12.62 -23.36
C LEU A 12 0.97 12.88 -23.35
N THR A 13 0.24 12.28 -22.43
CA THR A 13 -1.16 12.63 -22.16
C THR A 13 -1.23 13.35 -20.83
N LEU A 14 -1.42 14.67 -20.89
CA LEU A 14 -1.94 15.48 -19.79
C LEU A 14 -3.40 15.12 -19.54
N LEU A 15 -3.78 14.88 -18.28
CA LEU A 15 -5.12 15.16 -17.79
C LEU A 15 -5.00 15.95 -16.47
N SER A 16 -5.67 17.09 -16.45
CA SER A 16 -5.85 18.05 -15.36
C SER A 16 -7.34 18.46 -15.48
N ILE A 17 -8.21 18.71 -14.49
CA ILE A 17 -8.15 19.07 -13.06
C ILE A 17 -9.55 18.78 -12.46
N GLY A 18 -9.63 18.42 -11.17
CA GLY A 18 -10.68 18.84 -10.20
C GLY A 18 -12.04 18.11 -10.21
N THR A 19 -12.73 17.80 -9.11
CA THR A 19 -12.76 18.20 -7.68
C THR A 19 -13.67 17.19 -6.92
N PRO A 20 -14.11 17.39 -5.66
CA PRO A 20 -13.40 17.20 -4.39
C PRO A 20 -14.01 16.10 -3.48
N LEU A 21 -13.34 15.87 -2.35
CA LEU A 21 -13.76 15.05 -1.20
C LEU A 21 -15.16 15.41 -0.68
N THR A 22 -15.95 14.39 -0.35
CA THR A 22 -17.00 14.46 0.68
C THR A 22 -16.67 13.50 1.81
N SER A 23 -16.45 14.08 2.98
CA SER A 23 -16.39 13.41 4.27
C SER A 23 -17.74 12.81 4.64
N MET A 24 -17.75 11.57 5.12
CA MET A 24 -18.76 11.13 6.08
C MET A 24 -18.05 10.64 7.34
N ALA A 25 -18.19 11.43 8.39
CA ALA A 25 -17.96 11.02 9.76
C ALA A 25 -19.13 10.11 10.18
N GLN A 26 -18.83 8.96 10.76
CA GLN A 26 -19.75 8.32 11.69
C GLN A 26 -18.94 7.79 12.89
N ALA A 27 -19.51 8.09 14.05
CA ALA A 27 -18.94 7.94 15.37
C ALA A 27 -19.17 6.52 15.93
N VAL A 28 -18.15 6.05 16.64
CA VAL A 28 -18.17 5.39 17.96
C VAL A 28 -19.11 4.20 18.17
N THR A 29 -18.51 3.03 18.44
CA THR A 29 -18.71 2.36 19.74
C THR A 29 -17.45 1.58 20.13
N ILE A 30 -16.94 1.91 21.32
CA ILE A 30 -15.98 1.12 22.10
C ILE A 30 -16.80 -0.01 22.73
N ASP A 31 -16.33 -1.25 22.62
CA ASP A 31 -16.69 -2.26 23.60
C ASP A 31 -15.40 -2.91 24.10
N GLN A 32 -15.14 -2.68 25.39
CA GLN A 32 -14.17 -3.42 26.16
C GLN A 32 -14.88 -4.70 26.59
N ASP A 33 -14.32 -5.86 26.27
CA ASP A 33 -14.47 -6.94 27.23
C ASP A 33 -13.25 -7.85 27.29
N THR A 34 -12.74 -7.89 28.50
CA THR A 34 -11.70 -8.75 29.03
C THR A 34 -12.19 -10.19 29.08
N THR A 35 -11.32 -11.15 28.75
CA THR A 35 -11.25 -12.40 29.54
C THR A 35 -9.92 -13.11 29.31
N THR A 36 -9.12 -13.07 30.36
CA THR A 36 -8.05 -14.01 30.68
C THR A 36 -8.55 -15.46 30.66
N ILE A 37 -7.81 -16.36 30.00
CA ILE A 37 -7.67 -17.74 30.49
C ILE A 37 -6.19 -18.11 30.55
N THR A 38 -5.83 -18.48 31.77
CA THR A 38 -4.56 -18.95 32.30
C THR A 38 -4.05 -20.24 31.63
N ALA A 39 -2.72 -20.30 31.53
CA ALA A 39 -1.94 -21.47 31.16
C ALA A 39 -2.08 -22.64 32.14
N ALA A 40 -1.87 -23.86 31.64
CA ALA A 40 -1.14 -24.91 32.35
C ALA A 40 -0.34 -25.78 31.35
N PRO A 41 0.86 -26.26 31.75
CA PRO A 41 1.87 -26.80 30.85
C PRO A 41 1.82 -28.34 30.80
N ILE A 42 2.28 -28.94 29.70
CA ILE A 42 2.81 -30.31 29.72
C ILE A 42 4.12 -30.34 28.94
N ASP A 43 5.11 -30.88 29.64
CA ASP A 43 6.52 -30.91 29.33
C ASP A 43 6.91 -32.20 28.58
N ASN A 44 7.87 -32.05 27.65
CA ASN A 44 8.96 -32.95 27.26
C ASN A 44 8.74 -34.48 27.08
N THR A 45 9.05 -35.00 25.88
CA THR A 45 10.33 -35.70 25.55
C THR A 45 10.25 -36.58 24.30
N ASN A 46 11.28 -36.47 23.46
CA ASN A 46 11.96 -37.47 22.61
C ASN A 46 11.19 -38.64 21.97
N SER A 47 11.31 -38.79 20.65
CA SER A 47 12.35 -39.70 20.09
C SER A 47 12.38 -39.64 18.57
N ALA A 48 13.58 -39.43 18.02
CA ALA A 48 13.87 -39.58 16.61
C ALA A 48 13.87 -41.06 16.22
N LYS A 49 13.22 -41.39 15.10
CA LYS A 49 13.52 -42.60 14.32
C LYS A 49 13.61 -42.22 12.85
N GLU A 50 14.82 -42.33 12.31
CA GLU A 50 15.10 -42.46 10.88
C GLU A 50 14.26 -43.60 10.30
N ILE A 51 13.62 -43.35 9.15
CA ILE A 51 13.19 -44.40 8.24
C ILE A 51 13.67 -44.03 6.85
N GLU A 52 14.65 -44.83 6.42
CA GLU A 52 15.22 -44.95 5.10
C GLU A 52 14.13 -45.37 4.09
N VAL A 53 13.93 -44.61 3.00
CA VAL A 53 12.98 -44.95 1.93
C VAL A 53 13.73 -45.40 0.69
N LYS A 54 13.63 -46.69 0.36
CA LYS A 54 13.84 -47.24 -0.98
C LYS A 54 12.48 -47.40 -1.69
N PRO A 55 12.39 -47.16 -3.02
CA PRO A 55 11.13 -47.16 -3.75
C PRO A 55 10.69 -48.58 -4.14
N SER A 56 9.40 -48.87 -3.97
CA SER A 56 8.75 -50.09 -4.47
C SER A 56 7.83 -49.76 -5.65
N ILE A 57 8.11 -50.40 -6.79
CA ILE A 57 7.26 -50.46 -7.98
C ILE A 57 6.43 -51.75 -7.89
N SER A 58 5.10 -51.64 -7.96
CA SER A 58 4.12 -52.67 -8.36
C SER A 58 2.77 -51.95 -8.51
N ASP A 59 1.83 -52.23 -9.41
CA ASP A 59 1.50 -53.44 -10.16
C ASP A 59 0.75 -53.08 -11.46
N ALA A 60 0.84 -53.99 -12.43
CA ALA A 60 0.06 -53.99 -13.67
C ALA A 60 -0.97 -55.14 -13.68
N GLN A 61 -2.09 -54.88 -14.37
CA GLN A 61 -3.05 -55.79 -15.01
C GLN A 61 -4.04 -56.62 -14.16
N LYS A 62 -5.35 -56.41 -14.42
CA LYS A 62 -6.26 -57.38 -15.09
C LYS A 62 -7.70 -56.87 -15.21
N MET A 63 -8.34 -57.16 -16.35
CA MET A 63 -9.76 -57.53 -16.61
C MET A 63 -10.13 -57.10 -18.04
N ALA A 64 -10.91 -57.80 -18.87
CA ALA A 64 -11.31 -59.19 -19.08
C ALA A 64 -12.07 -59.18 -20.44
N GLU A 65 -11.84 -60.18 -21.29
CA GLU A 65 -12.55 -60.35 -22.57
C GLU A 65 -14.01 -60.79 -22.37
N LYS A 66 -14.91 -60.35 -23.27
CA LYS A 66 -16.15 -61.08 -23.55
C LYS A 66 -16.46 -61.06 -25.05
N ASP A 67 -16.64 -62.26 -25.53
CA ASP A 67 -16.87 -62.74 -26.90
C ASP A 67 -18.35 -62.63 -27.29
N THR A 68 -18.64 -62.20 -28.54
CA THR A 68 -19.85 -62.54 -29.34
C THR A 68 -19.69 -62.11 -30.81
N THR A 69 -19.57 -63.07 -31.72
CA THR A 69 -19.98 -63.02 -33.16
C THR A 69 -21.36 -63.72 -33.34
N PRO A 70 -22.06 -63.83 -34.51
CA PRO A 70 -21.70 -63.65 -35.95
C PRO A 70 -22.88 -62.99 -36.79
N PRO A 71 -23.06 -63.07 -38.15
CA PRO A 71 -22.39 -63.92 -39.15
C PRO A 71 -22.04 -63.33 -40.55
N THR A 72 -21.43 -64.27 -41.28
CA THR A 72 -20.66 -64.38 -42.55
C THR A 72 -21.44 -64.24 -43.86
N THR A 73 -20.72 -63.99 -44.97
CA THR A 73 -20.99 -64.62 -46.29
C THR A 73 -19.70 -64.74 -47.15
N GLU A 74 -19.60 -65.83 -47.91
CA GLU A 74 -18.49 -66.50 -48.62
C GLU A 74 -18.09 -65.88 -50.00
N GLU A 75 -16.79 -65.78 -50.33
CA GLU A 75 -15.96 -66.47 -51.40
C GLU A 75 -16.18 -66.08 -52.89
N PRO A 76 -15.27 -66.41 -53.87
CA PRO A 76 -13.99 -67.17 -53.83
C PRO A 76 -12.77 -66.56 -54.60
N LYS A 77 -11.63 -67.28 -54.50
CA LYS A 77 -10.30 -67.13 -55.13
C LYS A 77 -10.24 -67.43 -56.65
N ALA A 78 -9.20 -66.94 -57.33
CA ALA A 78 -8.43 -67.74 -58.32
C ALA A 78 -7.02 -67.17 -58.58
N ASP A 79 -6.12 -68.09 -58.88
CA ASP A 79 -4.66 -68.08 -58.96
C ASP A 79 -4.16 -67.94 -60.41
N THR A 80 -2.91 -67.51 -60.65
CA THR A 80 -1.92 -68.07 -61.63
C THR A 80 -0.79 -67.11 -62.07
N LYS A 81 0.42 -67.45 -61.62
CA LYS A 81 1.72 -67.66 -62.32
C LYS A 81 2.13 -66.91 -63.62
N GLU A 82 3.27 -66.23 -63.48
CA GLU A 82 4.58 -66.38 -64.19
C GLU A 82 4.66 -66.36 -65.72
N ILE A 83 5.67 -65.64 -66.26
CA ILE A 83 6.62 -66.03 -67.34
C ILE A 83 7.76 -64.96 -67.42
N ASP A 84 9.01 -65.36 -67.17
CA ASP A 84 10.25 -64.68 -67.59
C ASP A 84 10.57 -64.97 -69.08
N PRO A 85 11.47 -64.21 -69.76
CA PRO A 85 12.85 -64.73 -69.86
C PRO A 85 13.99 -63.67 -69.94
N VAL A 86 15.14 -64.13 -69.43
CA VAL A 86 16.56 -63.71 -69.55
C VAL A 86 17.10 -64.12 -70.96
N PRO A 87 18.40 -64.04 -71.42
CA PRO A 87 19.65 -63.29 -71.11
C PRO A 87 20.39 -62.73 -72.37
N THR A 88 21.54 -62.04 -72.19
CA THR A 88 22.88 -62.33 -72.82
C THR A 88 23.89 -61.21 -72.45
N GLU A 89 24.90 -61.42 -71.59
CA GLU A 89 26.24 -62.05 -71.80
C GLU A 89 27.17 -61.22 -72.72
N THR A 90 28.45 -60.85 -72.46
CA THR A 90 29.52 -61.15 -71.45
C THR A 90 30.70 -60.16 -71.77
N PRO A 91 31.95 -60.27 -71.25
CA PRO A 91 32.48 -60.22 -69.88
C PRO A 91 33.53 -59.09 -69.66
N ALA A 92 33.84 -58.83 -68.38
CA ALA A 92 34.86 -57.87 -67.92
C ALA A 92 36.32 -58.35 -68.11
N THR A 93 37.26 -57.41 -68.25
CA THR A 93 38.65 -57.56 -67.78
C THR A 93 39.17 -56.32 -67.06
N PHE A 94 39.36 -56.49 -65.74
CA PHE A 94 40.42 -56.05 -64.82
C PHE A 94 41.15 -54.68 -64.91
N THR A 95 41.11 -54.03 -63.74
CA THR A 95 42.12 -53.21 -63.01
C THR A 95 42.15 -51.66 -63.08
N ARG A 96 41.76 -51.09 -61.92
CA ARG A 96 42.55 -50.21 -61.02
C ARG A 96 42.37 -48.67 -61.10
N ASN A 97 41.75 -48.18 -60.02
CA ASN A 97 41.97 -46.97 -59.20
C ASN A 97 41.50 -45.57 -59.63
N GLU A 98 40.79 -44.99 -58.64
CA GLU A 98 40.61 -43.58 -58.26
C GLU A 98 39.42 -42.78 -58.82
N PRO A 99 38.88 -41.83 -58.02
CA PRO A 99 37.57 -41.98 -57.40
C PRO A 99 36.52 -41.12 -58.12
N ALA A 100 35.36 -41.71 -58.40
CA ALA A 100 34.21 -40.94 -58.83
C ALA A 100 33.45 -40.44 -57.59
N SER A 101 33.47 -39.11 -57.43
CA SER A 101 32.39 -38.32 -56.86
C SER A 101 31.03 -39.01 -57.02
N ALA A 102 30.35 -39.22 -55.90
CA ALA A 102 28.96 -39.65 -55.87
C ALA A 102 28.12 -38.55 -55.21
N ASN A 103 27.91 -37.45 -55.93
CA ASN A 103 26.64 -36.73 -55.82
C ASN A 103 25.58 -37.61 -56.47
N SER A 104 24.88 -38.44 -55.68
CA SER A 104 23.67 -39.11 -56.16
C SER A 104 22.46 -38.35 -55.63
N GLU A 105 21.99 -37.36 -56.40
CA GLU A 105 20.67 -36.74 -56.29
C GLU A 105 19.57 -37.76 -56.67
N THR A 106 19.44 -38.86 -55.94
CA THR A 106 18.32 -39.78 -56.10
C THR A 106 17.15 -39.27 -55.28
N ASN A 107 16.09 -38.82 -55.97
CA ASN A 107 14.79 -38.47 -55.37
C ASN A 107 14.15 -39.71 -54.73
N LEU A 108 14.32 -39.88 -53.42
CA LEU A 108 13.74 -40.98 -52.66
C LEU A 108 12.34 -40.57 -52.15
N PRO A 109 11.36 -41.49 -52.03
CA PRO A 109 10.03 -41.14 -51.55
C PRO A 109 9.95 -41.08 -50.02
N TRP A 110 9.23 -40.09 -49.50
CA TRP A 110 8.66 -40.06 -48.15
C TRP A 110 7.15 -39.91 -48.28
N GLY A 111 6.42 -41.02 -48.20
CA GLY A 111 5.06 -41.09 -48.72
C GLY A 111 5.08 -41.01 -50.26
N THR A 112 4.34 -40.08 -50.84
CA THR A 112 4.40 -39.76 -52.28
C THR A 112 5.30 -38.57 -52.59
N ALA A 113 5.80 -37.85 -51.57
CA ALA A 113 6.69 -36.70 -51.74
C ALA A 113 8.15 -37.15 -51.96
N PRO A 114 8.77 -36.84 -53.12
CA PRO A 114 10.18 -37.11 -53.34
C PRO A 114 11.07 -36.16 -52.53
N TRP A 115 12.21 -36.63 -52.00
CA TRP A 115 13.16 -35.83 -51.25
C TRP A 115 14.61 -36.10 -51.67
N THR A 116 15.48 -35.13 -51.41
CA THR A 116 16.95 -35.24 -51.52
C THR A 116 17.63 -34.70 -50.26
N PHE A 117 18.80 -35.24 -49.91
CA PHE A 117 19.60 -34.78 -48.78
C PHE A 117 21.04 -34.53 -49.21
N ASP A 118 21.52 -33.30 -48.99
CA ASP A 118 22.92 -32.93 -49.15
C ASP A 118 23.65 -33.14 -47.82
N THR A 119 24.54 -34.13 -47.77
CA THR A 119 25.28 -34.52 -46.57
C THR A 119 26.35 -33.50 -46.17
N GLU A 120 26.83 -32.66 -47.09
CA GLU A 120 27.83 -31.63 -46.81
C GLU A 120 27.18 -30.41 -46.14
N SER A 121 26.10 -29.91 -46.75
CA SER A 121 25.39 -28.74 -46.23
C SER A 121 24.38 -29.09 -45.12
N GLY A 122 23.90 -30.33 -45.06
CA GLY A 122 22.84 -30.76 -44.16
C GLY A 122 21.45 -30.29 -44.59
N ILE A 123 21.24 -30.01 -45.88
CA ILE A 123 19.97 -29.53 -46.42
C ILE A 123 19.13 -30.72 -46.89
N LEU A 124 17.93 -30.85 -46.31
CA LEU A 124 16.88 -31.76 -46.79
C LEU A 124 15.89 -31.00 -47.66
N THR A 125 15.76 -31.38 -48.92
CA THR A 125 14.78 -30.80 -49.85
C THR A 125 13.62 -31.76 -50.04
N ILE A 126 12.39 -31.30 -49.80
CA ILE A 126 11.15 -32.06 -49.93
C ILE A 126 10.33 -31.46 -51.08
N ASN A 127 9.99 -32.30 -52.05
CA ASN A 127 9.15 -31.91 -53.17
C ASN A 127 7.66 -32.12 -52.89
N SER A 128 6.82 -31.63 -53.81
CA SER A 128 5.37 -31.78 -53.71
C SER A 128 4.93 -33.25 -53.60
N GLY A 129 3.90 -33.47 -52.80
CA GLY A 129 3.32 -34.80 -52.56
C GLY A 129 2.67 -34.91 -51.19
N GLU A 130 2.37 -36.13 -50.77
CA GLU A 130 1.83 -36.45 -49.45
C GLU A 130 2.94 -37.10 -48.61
N LEU A 131 3.23 -36.54 -47.44
CA LEU A 131 4.23 -37.09 -46.54
C LEU A 131 3.73 -38.38 -45.88
N GLY A 132 4.62 -39.35 -45.71
CA GLY A 132 4.36 -40.48 -44.84
C GLY A 132 4.46 -40.10 -43.36
N GLU A 133 4.01 -40.98 -42.46
CA GLU A 133 4.17 -40.79 -41.02
C GLU A 133 5.65 -40.75 -40.58
N TYR A 134 5.91 -40.27 -39.37
CA TYR A 134 7.25 -40.14 -38.78
C TYR A 134 8.15 -41.38 -38.94
N LYS A 135 7.61 -42.59 -38.77
CA LYS A 135 8.38 -43.85 -38.88
C LYS A 135 8.95 -44.08 -40.29
N THR A 136 8.37 -43.42 -41.29
CA THR A 136 8.78 -43.50 -42.70
C THR A 136 9.59 -42.30 -43.15
N SER A 137 9.90 -41.37 -42.25
CA SER A 137 10.73 -40.20 -42.55
C SER A 137 12.18 -40.60 -42.88
N PRO A 138 12.90 -39.79 -43.68
CA PRO A 138 14.26 -40.12 -44.15
C PRO A 138 15.27 -40.42 -43.03
N TRP A 139 15.14 -39.76 -41.87
CA TRP A 139 16.05 -39.94 -40.73
C TRP A 139 15.59 -41.01 -39.72
N ARG A 140 14.49 -41.72 -40.03
CA ARG A 140 14.00 -42.85 -39.24
C ARG A 140 14.04 -44.17 -39.97
N ARG A 141 14.02 -44.15 -41.31
CA ARG A 141 14.17 -45.35 -42.11
C ARG A 141 15.61 -45.87 -42.03
N GLU A 142 15.76 -47.13 -41.65
CA GLU A 142 17.06 -47.82 -41.60
C GLU A 142 17.76 -47.87 -42.97
N THR A 143 16.99 -47.75 -44.05
CA THR A 143 17.45 -47.88 -45.44
C THR A 143 18.13 -46.62 -46.00
N ASP A 144 17.87 -45.45 -45.41
CA ASP A 144 18.32 -44.17 -45.98
C ASP A 144 19.61 -43.65 -45.32
N ASN A 145 20.02 -44.23 -44.17
CA ASN A 145 21.26 -43.93 -43.43
C ASN A 145 21.50 -42.42 -43.15
N ILE A 146 20.43 -41.65 -42.94
CA ILE A 146 20.50 -40.24 -42.53
C ILE A 146 20.35 -40.16 -41.01
N ASP A 147 21.35 -39.63 -40.32
CA ASP A 147 21.18 -39.22 -38.92
C ASP A 147 20.43 -37.89 -38.90
N GLY A 148 19.32 -37.81 -38.16
CA GLY A 148 18.54 -36.57 -38.01
C GLY A 148 19.35 -35.39 -37.49
N ASN A 149 20.44 -35.63 -36.76
CA ASN A 149 21.37 -34.59 -36.33
C ASN A 149 22.18 -33.97 -37.48
N GLN A 150 22.23 -34.60 -38.66
CA GLN A 150 22.87 -34.02 -39.83
C GLN A 150 21.97 -33.01 -40.54
N ILE A 151 20.65 -33.05 -40.29
CA ILE A 151 19.69 -32.14 -40.93
C ILE A 151 19.76 -30.78 -40.22
N LYS A 152 20.27 -29.78 -40.96
CA LYS A 152 20.42 -28.40 -40.50
C LYS A 152 19.34 -27.47 -41.04
N LYS A 153 18.76 -27.82 -42.19
CA LYS A 153 17.75 -27.01 -42.88
C LYS A 153 16.83 -27.91 -43.69
N ILE A 154 15.54 -27.61 -43.67
CA ILE A 154 14.53 -28.27 -44.52
C ILE A 154 13.98 -27.25 -45.52
N ILE A 155 13.75 -27.66 -46.77
CA ILE A 155 13.18 -26.82 -47.82
C ILE A 155 12.00 -27.54 -48.46
N PHE A 156 10.81 -26.94 -48.42
CA PHE A 156 9.68 -27.37 -49.23
C PHE A 156 9.69 -26.66 -50.59
N THR A 157 9.72 -27.40 -51.69
CA THR A 157 9.78 -26.82 -53.05
C THR A 157 8.40 -26.55 -53.65
N GLY A 158 7.33 -27.11 -53.08
CA GLY A 158 5.96 -26.90 -53.52
C GLY A 158 4.93 -27.47 -52.55
N PRO A 159 3.63 -27.49 -52.91
CA PRO A 159 2.55 -27.94 -52.04
C PRO A 159 2.76 -29.38 -51.56
N THR A 160 2.66 -29.59 -50.25
CA THR A 160 2.87 -30.89 -49.61
C THR A 160 1.78 -31.14 -48.56
N THR A 161 1.17 -32.31 -48.53
CA THR A 161 0.14 -32.67 -47.55
C THR A 161 0.75 -33.44 -46.38
N ALA A 162 0.47 -33.03 -45.15
CA ALA A 162 0.87 -33.75 -43.95
C ALA A 162 -0.06 -34.97 -43.71
N PRO A 163 0.45 -36.07 -43.13
CA PRO A 163 -0.39 -37.23 -42.80
C PRO A 163 -1.41 -36.91 -41.71
N GLU A 164 -2.52 -37.65 -41.65
CA GLU A 164 -3.54 -37.49 -40.61
C GLU A 164 -2.92 -37.58 -39.19
N TYR A 165 -2.02 -38.55 -38.99
CA TYR A 165 -1.19 -38.64 -37.80
C TYR A 165 0.16 -37.94 -38.02
N SER A 166 0.17 -36.62 -37.84
CA SER A 166 1.36 -35.75 -37.99
C SER A 166 2.24 -35.69 -36.72
N GLY A 167 2.06 -36.64 -35.80
CA GLY A 167 2.85 -36.71 -34.59
C GLY A 167 4.33 -36.98 -34.88
N SER A 168 5.21 -36.27 -34.17
CA SER A 168 6.67 -36.36 -34.29
C SER A 168 7.26 -36.05 -35.67
N LEU A 169 6.50 -35.45 -36.59
CA LEU A 169 6.87 -35.34 -38.02
C LEU A 169 8.26 -34.74 -38.27
N PHE A 170 8.73 -33.84 -37.41
CA PHE A 170 10.06 -33.22 -37.42
C PHE A 170 10.79 -33.35 -36.09
N ALA A 171 10.45 -34.36 -35.27
CA ALA A 171 11.01 -34.51 -33.93
C ALA A 171 12.49 -34.91 -33.93
N ASN A 172 13.21 -34.40 -32.94
CA ASN A 172 14.60 -34.66 -32.56
C ASN A 172 15.62 -34.31 -33.66
N LEU A 173 15.28 -33.36 -34.53
CA LEU A 173 16.22 -32.77 -35.47
C LEU A 173 17.02 -31.67 -34.74
N THR A 174 17.93 -32.08 -33.87
CA THR A 174 18.58 -31.19 -32.87
C THR A 174 19.36 -30.03 -33.48
N ASN A 175 19.94 -30.23 -34.67
CA ASN A 175 20.71 -29.23 -35.42
C ASN A 175 19.88 -28.46 -36.46
N LEU A 176 18.56 -28.70 -36.55
CA LEU A 176 17.68 -27.99 -37.48
C LEU A 176 17.56 -26.52 -37.06
N THR A 177 17.99 -25.63 -37.95
CA THR A 177 18.00 -24.17 -37.70
C THR A 177 16.85 -23.44 -38.38
N GLU A 178 16.34 -23.98 -39.49
CA GLU A 178 15.34 -23.31 -40.33
C GLU A 178 14.54 -24.33 -41.16
N ILE A 179 13.24 -24.07 -41.34
CA ILE A 179 12.40 -24.75 -42.33
C ILE A 179 11.89 -23.70 -43.33
N VAL A 180 12.39 -23.74 -44.55
CA VAL A 180 12.03 -22.81 -45.61
C VAL A 180 10.76 -23.28 -46.31
N ASN A 181 9.85 -22.33 -46.53
CA ASN A 181 8.54 -22.55 -47.13
C ASN A 181 7.66 -23.56 -46.38
N LEU A 182 7.77 -23.61 -45.04
CA LEU A 182 6.86 -24.40 -44.21
C LEU A 182 5.36 -24.13 -44.51
N PRO A 183 4.92 -22.92 -44.89
CA PRO A 183 3.54 -22.69 -45.30
C PRO A 183 3.04 -23.54 -46.50
N ASN A 184 3.93 -24.23 -47.23
CA ASN A 184 3.53 -25.19 -48.26
C ASN A 184 3.00 -26.52 -47.68
N LEU A 185 3.20 -26.78 -46.38
CA LEU A 185 2.71 -27.97 -45.70
C LEU A 185 1.24 -27.78 -45.29
N ASP A 186 0.33 -28.43 -46.02
CA ASP A 186 -1.09 -28.48 -45.70
C ASP A 186 -1.34 -29.47 -44.55
N THR A 187 -1.75 -28.94 -43.39
CA THR A 187 -2.08 -29.72 -42.20
C THR A 187 -3.58 -29.90 -41.99
N SER A 188 -4.44 -29.55 -42.95
CA SER A 188 -5.91 -29.56 -42.79
C SER A 188 -6.52 -30.93 -42.45
N LYS A 189 -5.81 -32.02 -42.80
CA LYS A 189 -6.18 -33.39 -42.47
C LYS A 189 -5.64 -33.90 -41.13
N ALA A 190 -4.74 -33.16 -40.48
CA ALA A 190 -4.11 -33.64 -39.26
C ALA A 190 -5.12 -33.70 -38.10
N THR A 191 -5.18 -34.83 -37.41
CA THR A 191 -5.99 -35.04 -36.20
C THR A 191 -5.13 -35.12 -34.93
N ASN A 192 -3.83 -35.38 -35.09
CA ASN A 192 -2.82 -35.43 -34.04
C ASN A 192 -1.54 -34.71 -34.48
N MET A 193 -1.01 -33.82 -33.63
CA MET A 193 0.26 -33.12 -33.84
C MET A 193 1.22 -33.27 -32.64
N ASP A 194 1.08 -34.35 -31.88
CA ASP A 194 1.91 -34.57 -30.70
C ASP A 194 3.39 -34.63 -31.08
N ARG A 195 4.25 -33.94 -30.33
CA ARG A 195 5.71 -33.95 -30.51
C ARG A 195 6.20 -33.48 -31.88
N MET A 196 5.38 -32.81 -32.71
CA MET A 196 5.72 -32.52 -34.11
C MET A 196 7.10 -31.89 -34.30
N PHE A 197 7.51 -30.99 -33.40
CA PHE A 197 8.83 -30.33 -33.39
C PHE A 197 9.64 -30.63 -32.10
N LEU A 198 9.28 -31.67 -31.35
CA LEU A 198 9.96 -32.05 -30.10
C LEU A 198 11.48 -32.12 -30.31
N GLY A 199 12.28 -31.47 -29.47
CA GLY A 199 13.73 -31.60 -29.45
C GLY A 199 14.48 -30.91 -30.60
N CYS A 200 13.82 -30.02 -31.35
CA CYS A 200 14.47 -29.15 -32.34
C CYS A 200 15.26 -28.03 -31.66
N GLN A 201 16.33 -28.39 -30.95
CA GLN A 201 17.06 -27.51 -30.03
C GLN A 201 17.67 -26.27 -30.69
N SER A 202 18.06 -26.35 -31.97
CA SER A 202 18.70 -25.26 -32.73
C SER A 202 17.72 -24.36 -33.49
N LEU A 203 16.42 -24.67 -33.46
CA LEU A 203 15.40 -23.97 -34.23
C LEU A 203 15.04 -22.66 -33.55
N LYS A 204 15.15 -21.55 -34.28
CA LYS A 204 14.97 -20.18 -33.72
C LYS A 204 13.59 -19.59 -33.95
N ALA A 205 12.99 -19.91 -35.09
CA ALA A 205 11.68 -19.42 -35.51
C ALA A 205 10.99 -20.47 -36.39
N LEU A 206 9.66 -20.39 -36.45
CA LEU A 206 8.81 -21.23 -37.28
C LEU A 206 7.71 -20.37 -37.92
N ASP A 207 7.55 -20.50 -39.23
CA ASP A 207 6.42 -19.92 -39.93
C ASP A 207 5.24 -20.90 -39.99
N LEU A 208 4.25 -20.67 -39.12
CA LEU A 208 3.05 -21.50 -38.97
C LEU A 208 1.81 -20.87 -39.64
N SER A 209 1.98 -19.89 -40.54
CA SER A 209 0.88 -19.07 -41.08
C SER A 209 -0.18 -19.84 -41.87
N ASN A 210 0.11 -21.05 -42.35
CA ASN A 210 -0.84 -21.91 -43.07
C ASN A 210 -1.26 -23.16 -42.27
N PHE A 211 -0.84 -23.29 -41.02
CA PHE A 211 -1.27 -24.41 -40.19
C PHE A 211 -2.77 -24.32 -39.92
N ASN A 212 -3.48 -25.39 -40.25
CA ASN A 212 -4.88 -25.60 -39.90
C ASN A 212 -4.97 -26.68 -38.83
N THR A 213 -5.37 -26.30 -37.62
CA THR A 213 -5.52 -27.20 -36.47
C THR A 213 -6.98 -27.51 -36.12
N SER A 214 -7.94 -27.12 -36.96
CA SER A 214 -9.38 -27.24 -36.67
C SER A 214 -9.89 -28.68 -36.50
N ASN A 215 -9.10 -29.68 -36.90
CA ASN A 215 -9.37 -31.11 -36.70
C ASN A 215 -8.47 -31.76 -35.64
N VAL A 216 -7.49 -31.03 -35.11
CA VAL A 216 -6.51 -31.55 -34.17
C VAL A 216 -7.13 -31.70 -32.79
N THR A 217 -6.94 -32.87 -32.18
CA THR A 217 -7.44 -33.19 -30.84
C THR A 217 -6.34 -33.19 -29.77
N SER A 218 -5.07 -33.25 -30.17
CA SER A 218 -3.91 -33.35 -29.30
C SER A 218 -2.68 -32.64 -29.88
N THR A 219 -2.00 -31.86 -29.04
CA THR A 219 -0.76 -31.12 -29.36
C THR A 219 0.30 -31.32 -28.26
N GLU A 220 0.26 -32.46 -27.56
CA GLU A 220 1.14 -32.73 -26.43
C GLU A 220 2.60 -32.72 -26.88
N TRP A 221 3.48 -32.08 -26.11
CA TRP A 221 4.92 -31.97 -26.38
C TRP A 221 5.30 -31.33 -27.73
N MET A 222 4.38 -30.64 -28.43
CA MET A 222 4.60 -30.22 -29.82
C MET A 222 5.89 -29.43 -30.04
N PHE A 223 6.24 -28.52 -29.12
CA PHE A 223 7.45 -27.70 -29.16
C PHE A 223 8.40 -28.00 -27.99
N GLN A 224 8.23 -29.13 -27.30
CA GLN A 224 9.07 -29.44 -26.15
C GLN A 224 10.56 -29.44 -26.54
N ASP A 225 11.40 -28.89 -25.66
CA ASP A 225 12.86 -28.81 -25.76
C ASP A 225 13.36 -28.12 -27.05
N CYS A 226 12.54 -27.25 -27.66
CA CYS A 226 12.95 -26.28 -28.69
C CYS A 226 13.70 -25.11 -28.04
N ALA A 227 14.87 -25.40 -27.44
CA ALA A 227 15.56 -24.49 -26.53
C ALA A 227 15.96 -23.13 -27.15
N SER A 228 16.21 -23.07 -28.46
CA SER A 228 16.58 -21.84 -29.18
C SER A 228 15.39 -21.04 -29.73
N LEU A 229 14.15 -21.52 -29.57
CA LEU A 229 12.97 -20.84 -30.11
C LEU A 229 12.72 -19.54 -29.34
N THR A 230 12.81 -18.40 -30.02
CA THR A 230 12.66 -17.08 -29.39
C THR A 230 11.26 -16.50 -29.52
N GLU A 231 10.55 -16.85 -30.60
CA GLU A 231 9.21 -16.39 -30.89
C GLU A 231 8.41 -17.47 -31.62
N LEU A 232 7.08 -17.42 -31.46
CA LEU A 232 6.17 -18.32 -32.14
C LEU A 232 4.84 -17.62 -32.37
N ASN A 233 4.38 -17.58 -33.63
CA ASN A 233 3.07 -17.07 -33.97
C ASN A 233 2.06 -18.24 -34.04
N LEU A 234 1.05 -18.20 -33.17
CA LEU A 234 0.00 -19.22 -33.07
C LEU A 234 -1.39 -18.69 -33.48
N GLU A 235 -1.44 -17.58 -34.23
CA GLU A 235 -2.71 -16.93 -34.58
C GLU A 235 -3.69 -17.84 -35.35
N THR A 236 -3.16 -18.78 -36.11
CA THR A 236 -3.90 -19.72 -36.97
C THR A 236 -4.40 -20.96 -36.22
N PHE A 237 -3.98 -21.16 -34.96
CA PHE A 237 -4.36 -22.32 -34.19
C PHE A 237 -5.81 -22.20 -33.71
N ASP A 238 -6.68 -23.03 -34.27
CA ASP A 238 -7.98 -23.35 -33.70
C ASP A 238 -7.82 -24.51 -32.70
N THR A 239 -7.91 -24.21 -31.41
CA THR A 239 -7.79 -25.21 -30.33
C THR A 239 -9.16 -25.68 -29.82
N SER A 240 -10.26 -25.36 -30.49
CA SER A 240 -11.62 -25.65 -30.00
C SER A 240 -11.93 -27.14 -29.80
N LYS A 241 -11.25 -28.02 -30.55
CA LYS A 241 -11.31 -29.49 -30.43
C LYS A 241 -10.14 -30.10 -29.64
N VAL A 242 -9.13 -29.32 -29.28
CA VAL A 242 -7.96 -29.83 -28.55
C VAL A 242 -8.36 -30.17 -27.13
N THR A 243 -7.98 -31.37 -26.70
CA THR A 243 -8.26 -31.88 -25.34
C THR A 243 -6.99 -32.04 -24.50
N LYS A 244 -5.82 -31.96 -25.14
CA LYS A 244 -4.51 -32.19 -24.51
C LYS A 244 -3.43 -31.23 -25.05
N ILE A 245 -2.80 -30.50 -24.13
CA ILE A 245 -1.70 -29.56 -24.40
C ILE A 245 -0.51 -29.81 -23.44
N TRP A 246 -0.44 -30.99 -22.83
CA TRP A 246 0.59 -31.35 -21.86
C TRP A 246 2.00 -31.09 -22.40
N MET A 247 2.84 -30.37 -21.62
CA MET A 247 4.24 -30.07 -21.95
C MET A 247 4.49 -29.39 -23.32
N MET A 248 3.48 -28.75 -23.93
CA MET A 248 3.60 -28.23 -25.30
C MET A 248 4.80 -27.30 -25.52
N PHE A 249 5.15 -26.45 -24.54
CA PHE A 249 6.30 -25.53 -24.59
C PHE A 249 7.39 -25.87 -23.57
N ARG A 250 7.37 -27.06 -22.96
CA ARG A 250 8.35 -27.44 -21.94
C ARG A 250 9.77 -27.30 -22.50
N GLY A 251 10.66 -26.60 -21.82
CA GLY A 251 12.07 -26.48 -22.21
C GLY A 251 12.35 -25.51 -23.36
N CYS A 252 11.36 -24.70 -23.79
CA CYS A 252 11.57 -23.57 -24.70
C CYS A 252 12.31 -22.42 -23.98
N ALA A 253 13.57 -22.66 -23.60
CA ALA A 253 14.33 -21.82 -22.68
C ALA A 253 14.57 -20.39 -23.18
N SER A 254 14.59 -20.16 -24.51
CA SER A 254 14.80 -18.84 -25.12
C SER A 254 13.51 -18.05 -25.40
N LEU A 255 12.33 -18.63 -25.14
CA LEU A 255 11.05 -18.00 -25.42
C LEU A 255 10.77 -16.89 -24.38
N THR A 256 10.69 -15.63 -24.82
CA THR A 256 10.49 -14.49 -23.92
C THR A 256 9.03 -14.13 -23.68
N SER A 257 8.17 -14.42 -24.67
CA SER A 257 6.72 -14.19 -24.64
C SER A 257 6.01 -15.13 -25.61
N ILE A 258 4.74 -15.41 -25.34
CA ILE A 258 3.86 -16.18 -26.24
C ILE A 258 2.44 -15.60 -26.18
N ASP A 259 1.81 -15.41 -27.35
CA ASP A 259 0.40 -15.00 -27.41
C ASP A 259 -0.49 -16.23 -27.49
N LEU A 260 -1.37 -16.37 -26.50
CA LEU A 260 -2.33 -17.46 -26.38
C LEU A 260 -3.77 -16.94 -26.29
N SER A 261 -4.00 -15.68 -26.70
CA SER A 261 -5.29 -15.01 -26.54
C SER A 261 -6.43 -15.71 -27.32
N LYS A 262 -6.10 -16.43 -28.40
CA LYS A 262 -7.05 -17.25 -29.19
C LYS A 262 -7.21 -18.70 -28.72
N PHE A 263 -6.43 -19.16 -27.74
CA PHE A 263 -6.58 -20.52 -27.24
C PHE A 263 -7.92 -20.68 -26.52
N ASN A 264 -8.71 -21.64 -26.97
CA ASN A 264 -9.89 -22.14 -26.29
C ASN A 264 -9.51 -23.40 -25.49
N THR A 265 -9.43 -23.29 -24.16
CA THR A 265 -9.01 -24.38 -23.29
C THR A 265 -10.16 -25.07 -22.56
N LYS A 266 -11.42 -24.71 -22.82
CA LYS A 266 -12.59 -25.22 -22.08
C LYS A 266 -12.72 -26.75 -22.09
N ASN A 267 -12.21 -27.39 -23.15
CA ASN A 267 -12.25 -28.84 -23.35
C ASN A 267 -10.92 -29.53 -22.99
N VAL A 268 -9.92 -28.78 -22.55
CA VAL A 268 -8.57 -29.29 -22.27
C VAL A 268 -8.55 -29.96 -20.89
N GLY A 269 -8.35 -31.28 -20.89
CA GLY A 269 -8.23 -32.07 -19.68
C GLY A 269 -6.82 -32.12 -19.11
N THR A 270 -5.78 -32.07 -19.95
CA THR A 270 -4.37 -32.16 -19.52
C THR A 270 -3.55 -30.96 -20.00
N MET A 271 -3.03 -30.17 -19.05
CA MET A 271 -2.23 -28.96 -19.34
C MET A 271 -1.06 -28.72 -18.37
N GLY A 272 -0.66 -29.74 -17.59
CA GLY A 272 0.49 -29.65 -16.72
C GLY A 272 1.81 -29.52 -17.47
N MET A 273 2.79 -28.96 -16.77
CA MET A 273 4.13 -28.66 -17.29
C MET A 273 4.16 -27.86 -18.60
N LEU A 274 3.10 -27.12 -18.93
CA LEU A 274 2.93 -26.41 -20.20
C LEU A 274 4.11 -25.49 -20.54
N PHE A 275 4.62 -24.74 -19.55
CA PHE A 275 5.76 -23.83 -19.67
C PHE A 275 6.95 -24.26 -18.81
N TYR A 276 7.01 -25.52 -18.39
CA TYR A 276 8.09 -26.02 -17.53
C TYR A 276 9.46 -25.69 -18.15
N GLY A 277 10.33 -25.00 -17.41
CA GLY A 277 11.69 -24.67 -17.86
C GLY A 277 11.77 -23.61 -18.96
N CYS A 278 10.71 -22.84 -19.22
CA CYS A 278 10.77 -21.64 -20.07
C CYS A 278 11.46 -20.49 -19.32
N SER A 279 12.76 -20.62 -19.08
CA SER A 279 13.52 -19.76 -18.17
C SER A 279 13.60 -18.30 -18.60
N SER A 280 13.49 -17.98 -19.89
CA SER A 280 13.49 -16.60 -20.40
C SER A 280 12.09 -15.95 -20.47
N LEU A 281 11.02 -16.69 -20.15
CA LEU A 281 9.65 -16.18 -20.25
C LEU A 281 9.42 -15.08 -19.20
N THR A 282 9.23 -13.84 -19.63
CA THR A 282 9.06 -12.67 -18.74
C THR A 282 7.61 -12.33 -18.46
N SER A 283 6.71 -12.67 -19.40
CA SER A 283 5.29 -12.37 -19.31
C SER A 283 4.47 -13.38 -20.13
N ILE A 284 3.29 -13.70 -19.63
CA ILE A 284 2.32 -14.54 -20.32
C ILE A 284 0.91 -14.04 -20.04
N ASN A 285 0.07 -13.97 -21.08
CA ASN A 285 -1.34 -13.66 -20.93
C ASN A 285 -2.17 -14.95 -20.96
N LEU A 286 -2.89 -15.22 -19.87
CA LEU A 286 -3.74 -16.40 -19.70
C LEU A 286 -5.22 -16.04 -19.51
N SER A 287 -5.63 -14.82 -19.86
CA SER A 287 -7.00 -14.35 -19.66
C SER A 287 -8.05 -15.16 -20.42
N SER A 288 -7.67 -15.83 -21.51
CA SER A 288 -8.52 -16.71 -22.32
C SER A 288 -8.65 -18.13 -21.75
N PHE A 289 -7.85 -18.51 -20.76
CA PHE A 289 -7.84 -19.88 -20.24
C PHE A 289 -9.05 -20.14 -19.36
N ASP A 290 -9.86 -21.10 -19.77
CA ASP A 290 -10.86 -21.78 -18.95
C ASP A 290 -10.28 -23.12 -18.48
N THR A 291 -10.09 -23.27 -17.18
CA THR A 291 -9.50 -24.47 -16.54
C THR A 291 -10.54 -25.38 -15.90
N SER A 292 -11.84 -25.14 -16.11
CA SER A 292 -12.92 -25.87 -15.43
C SER A 292 -12.96 -27.38 -15.73
N SER A 293 -12.44 -27.79 -16.90
CA SER A 293 -12.27 -29.20 -17.30
C SER A 293 -10.90 -29.80 -16.99
N ALA A 294 -9.96 -28.99 -16.47
CA ALA A 294 -8.58 -29.43 -16.30
C ALA A 294 -8.48 -30.46 -15.16
N THR A 295 -7.84 -31.59 -15.46
CA THR A 295 -7.55 -32.65 -14.48
C THR A 295 -6.14 -32.53 -13.93
N HIS A 296 -5.14 -32.21 -14.76
CA HIS A 296 -3.73 -32.17 -14.36
C HIS A 296 -3.07 -30.84 -14.76
N MET A 297 -2.57 -30.09 -13.77
CA MET A 297 -1.92 -28.77 -13.96
C MET A 297 -0.60 -28.62 -13.20
N GLY A 298 -0.07 -29.71 -12.62
CA GLY A 298 1.19 -29.69 -11.90
C GLY A 298 2.37 -29.16 -12.74
N GLY A 299 3.27 -28.43 -12.10
CA GLY A 299 4.50 -27.90 -12.70
C GLY A 299 4.31 -26.92 -13.88
N MET A 300 3.11 -26.36 -14.08
CA MET A 300 2.78 -25.55 -15.27
C MET A 300 3.79 -24.43 -15.56
N PHE A 301 4.28 -23.74 -14.52
CA PHE A 301 5.27 -22.66 -14.63
C PHE A 301 6.62 -23.01 -14.02
N GLN A 302 6.83 -24.25 -13.58
CA GLN A 302 8.03 -24.63 -12.84
C GLN A 302 9.29 -24.28 -13.64
N GLY A 303 10.25 -23.60 -13.00
CA GLY A 303 11.50 -23.19 -13.64
C GLY A 303 11.39 -22.02 -14.62
N CYS A 304 10.25 -21.31 -14.67
CA CYS A 304 10.14 -20.00 -15.36
C CYS A 304 10.84 -18.91 -14.54
N THR A 305 12.17 -18.95 -14.47
CA THR A 305 12.98 -18.12 -13.56
C THR A 305 12.97 -16.62 -13.87
N SER A 306 12.57 -16.22 -15.08
CA SER A 306 12.39 -14.80 -15.45
C SER A 306 10.97 -14.27 -15.23
N LEU A 307 10.01 -15.13 -14.87
CA LEU A 307 8.61 -14.74 -14.70
C LEU A 307 8.40 -14.10 -13.32
N LYS A 308 8.09 -12.80 -13.31
CA LYS A 308 7.94 -11.99 -12.08
C LYS A 308 6.50 -11.72 -11.69
N SER A 309 5.58 -11.76 -12.63
CA SER A 309 4.16 -11.50 -12.39
C SER A 309 3.33 -12.54 -13.11
N LEU A 310 2.28 -12.99 -12.46
CA LEU A 310 1.34 -13.94 -13.04
C LEU A 310 -0.09 -13.57 -12.65
N ASP A 311 -0.97 -13.58 -13.65
CA ASP A 311 -2.40 -13.38 -13.46
C ASP A 311 -3.14 -14.67 -13.78
N LEU A 312 -3.74 -15.25 -12.75
CA LEU A 312 -4.56 -16.46 -12.81
C LEU A 312 -6.00 -16.15 -12.41
N SER A 313 -6.48 -14.90 -12.58
CA SER A 313 -7.85 -14.53 -12.21
C SER A 313 -8.91 -15.28 -13.02
N SER A 314 -8.58 -15.73 -14.22
CA SER A 314 -9.46 -16.51 -15.11
C SER A 314 -9.55 -18.00 -14.74
N PHE A 315 -8.66 -18.50 -13.88
CA PHE A 315 -8.57 -19.93 -13.58
C PHE A 315 -9.73 -20.35 -12.68
N ASN A 316 -10.66 -21.12 -13.25
CA ASN A 316 -11.76 -21.77 -12.55
C ASN A 316 -11.33 -23.20 -12.16
N ILE A 317 -11.16 -23.43 -10.85
CA ILE A 317 -10.62 -24.69 -10.34
C ILE A 317 -11.73 -25.57 -9.79
N ASN A 318 -12.04 -26.62 -10.54
CA ASN A 318 -12.97 -27.65 -10.10
C ASN A 318 -12.23 -28.70 -9.27
N ASP A 319 -12.35 -28.62 -7.94
CA ASP A 319 -11.74 -29.53 -6.97
C ASP A 319 -12.23 -30.99 -7.06
N LYS A 320 -13.32 -31.26 -7.79
CA LYS A 320 -13.81 -32.62 -8.06
C LYS A 320 -13.14 -33.29 -9.25
N VAL A 321 -12.51 -32.51 -10.13
CA VAL A 321 -11.91 -32.97 -11.39
C VAL A 321 -10.40 -32.77 -11.38
N THR A 322 -9.94 -31.68 -10.80
CA THR A 322 -8.52 -31.35 -10.69
C THR A 322 -7.85 -32.30 -9.69
N THR A 323 -6.85 -33.05 -10.14
CA THR A 323 -6.14 -34.04 -9.32
C THR A 323 -4.91 -33.44 -8.65
N THR A 324 -4.20 -32.49 -9.28
CA THR A 324 -2.98 -31.89 -8.71
C THR A 324 -2.53 -30.60 -9.39
N MET A 325 -1.98 -29.69 -8.58
CA MET A 325 -1.19 -28.51 -8.97
C MET A 325 0.23 -28.53 -8.36
N MET A 326 0.71 -29.72 -8.00
CA MET A 326 2.01 -29.90 -7.35
C MET A 326 3.14 -29.21 -8.13
N GLN A 327 4.03 -28.51 -7.41
CA GLN A 327 5.17 -27.75 -7.95
C GLN A 327 4.84 -26.68 -9.01
N MET A 328 3.58 -26.25 -9.17
CA MET A 328 3.18 -25.28 -10.20
C MET A 328 4.02 -24.01 -10.22
N PHE A 329 4.44 -23.52 -9.04
CA PHE A 329 5.21 -22.28 -8.86
C PHE A 329 6.68 -22.52 -8.45
N ARG A 330 7.15 -23.77 -8.48
CA ARG A 330 8.51 -24.09 -8.04
C ARG A 330 9.55 -23.41 -8.93
N ASP A 331 10.53 -22.78 -8.31
CA ASP A 331 11.59 -22.03 -9.00
C ASP A 331 11.03 -20.87 -9.87
N VAL A 332 9.89 -20.29 -9.46
CA VAL A 332 9.28 -19.11 -10.10
C VAL A 332 9.35 -17.91 -9.13
N PRO A 333 10.25 -16.94 -9.35
CA PRO A 333 10.48 -15.83 -8.42
C PRO A 333 9.43 -14.72 -8.57
N LEU A 334 8.17 -15.06 -8.30
CA LEU A 334 7.03 -14.15 -8.40
C LEU A 334 7.16 -13.00 -7.41
N SER A 335 7.00 -11.78 -7.89
CA SER A 335 6.85 -10.54 -7.11
C SER A 335 5.40 -10.09 -7.05
N SER A 336 4.55 -10.61 -7.94
CA SER A 336 3.10 -10.36 -7.99
C SER A 336 2.35 -11.62 -8.44
N LEU A 337 1.27 -11.96 -7.74
CA LEU A 337 0.38 -13.05 -8.09
C LEU A 337 -1.08 -12.57 -7.97
N THR A 338 -1.82 -12.59 -9.07
CA THR A 338 -3.26 -12.29 -9.07
C THR A 338 -4.04 -13.58 -9.14
N LEU A 339 -4.99 -13.76 -8.23
CA LEU A 339 -5.85 -14.94 -8.14
C LEU A 339 -7.33 -14.51 -8.13
N GLY A 340 -8.18 -15.33 -8.74
CA GLY A 340 -9.64 -15.12 -8.85
C GLY A 340 -10.41 -15.78 -7.71
N ASP A 341 -11.73 -15.55 -7.67
CA ASP A 341 -12.62 -16.12 -6.63
C ASP A 341 -12.80 -17.63 -6.83
N ASP A 342 -12.75 -18.11 -8.08
CA ASP A 342 -12.86 -19.53 -8.42
C ASP A 342 -11.51 -20.27 -8.37
N PHE A 343 -10.43 -19.59 -7.95
CA PHE A 343 -9.11 -20.20 -7.83
C PHE A 343 -8.98 -20.99 -6.53
N LYS A 344 -8.46 -22.22 -6.62
CA LYS A 344 -8.17 -23.09 -5.47
C LYS A 344 -6.83 -23.77 -5.64
N PHE A 345 -6.05 -23.86 -4.56
CA PHE A 345 -4.86 -24.69 -4.53
C PHE A 345 -5.25 -26.15 -4.30
N ILE A 346 -4.89 -27.03 -5.24
CA ILE A 346 -5.21 -28.47 -5.20
C ILE A 346 -3.94 -29.32 -5.08
N GLY A 347 -3.95 -30.27 -4.14
CA GLY A 347 -2.82 -31.16 -3.85
C GLY A 347 -1.93 -30.67 -2.71
N VAL A 348 -0.83 -31.39 -2.47
CA VAL A 348 0.21 -30.98 -1.52
C VAL A 348 1.33 -30.26 -2.28
N ASP A 349 1.81 -29.14 -1.73
CA ASP A 349 2.97 -28.39 -2.22
C ASP A 349 2.85 -27.83 -3.67
N ALA A 350 2.20 -26.68 -3.81
CA ALA A 350 2.18 -25.92 -5.06
C ALA A 350 3.55 -25.30 -5.42
N GLY A 351 4.55 -25.39 -4.54
CA GLY A 351 5.90 -24.84 -4.74
C GLY A 351 5.96 -23.31 -4.71
N LEU A 352 4.98 -22.61 -4.11
CA LEU A 352 5.01 -21.15 -4.01
C LEU A 352 6.09 -20.74 -3.00
N THR A 353 7.11 -20.02 -3.46
CA THR A 353 8.17 -19.50 -2.59
C THR A 353 7.80 -18.15 -1.99
N ALA A 354 8.64 -17.62 -1.10
CA ALA A 354 8.51 -16.24 -0.62
C ALA A 354 8.49 -15.26 -1.83
N PRO A 355 7.69 -14.18 -1.76
CA PRO A 355 7.56 -13.25 -2.87
C PRO A 355 8.85 -12.43 -3.04
N GLY A 356 9.17 -12.15 -4.31
CA GLY A 356 10.25 -11.25 -4.71
C GLY A 356 9.86 -9.77 -4.62
N ALA A 357 10.87 -8.91 -4.70
CA ALA A 357 10.69 -7.45 -4.66
C ALA A 357 10.08 -6.94 -5.96
N LEU A 358 9.09 -6.05 -5.86
CA LEU A 358 8.53 -5.37 -7.03
C LEU A 358 9.50 -4.32 -7.59
N ASN A 359 10.17 -3.58 -6.71
CA ASN A 359 11.11 -2.54 -7.09
C ASN A 359 12.52 -2.88 -6.59
N SER A 360 13.51 -2.43 -7.35
CA SER A 360 14.91 -2.58 -6.94
C SER A 360 15.15 -1.84 -5.62
N GLY A 361 15.71 -2.55 -4.63
CA GLY A 361 16.03 -2.00 -3.31
C GLY A 361 14.93 -2.14 -2.25
N ASP A 362 13.81 -2.79 -2.56
CA ASP A 362 12.80 -3.13 -1.55
C ASP A 362 13.36 -4.17 -0.55
N GLN A 363 13.24 -3.88 0.75
CA GLN A 363 13.53 -4.82 1.82
C GLN A 363 12.23 -5.54 2.19
N LEU A 364 12.24 -6.87 2.20
CA LEU A 364 11.02 -7.68 2.32
C LEU A 364 11.01 -8.45 3.64
N THR A 365 9.83 -8.73 4.16
CA THR A 365 9.67 -9.69 5.28
C THR A 365 9.70 -11.15 4.81
N GLY A 366 9.57 -11.38 3.50
CA GLY A 366 9.42 -12.71 2.90
C GLY A 366 7.99 -13.24 2.91
N LYS A 367 6.99 -12.40 3.22
CA LYS A 367 5.56 -12.77 3.29
C LYS A 367 4.75 -12.14 2.16
N TRP A 368 3.64 -12.78 1.80
CA TRP A 368 2.63 -12.30 0.86
C TRP A 368 1.58 -11.43 1.57
N ILE A 369 1.26 -10.29 0.99
CA ILE A 369 0.18 -9.39 1.42
C ILE A 369 -0.65 -8.95 0.22
N ARG A 370 -1.95 -8.72 0.43
CA ARG A 370 -2.84 -8.19 -0.60
C ARG A 370 -2.43 -6.75 -0.92
N LYS A 371 -2.31 -6.42 -2.21
CA LYS A 371 -1.78 -5.15 -2.70
C LYS A 371 -2.58 -3.92 -2.24
N ASP A 372 -3.86 -4.08 -1.97
CA ASP A 372 -4.75 -3.03 -1.45
C ASP A 372 -4.61 -2.81 0.08
N GLY A 373 -3.77 -3.60 0.77
CA GLY A 373 -3.56 -3.53 2.21
C GLY A 373 -4.64 -4.22 3.05
N ASN A 374 -5.66 -4.83 2.43
CA ASN A 374 -6.80 -5.41 3.14
C ASN A 374 -6.58 -6.88 3.56
N SER A 375 -5.33 -7.27 3.86
CA SER A 375 -5.04 -8.57 4.43
C SER A 375 -3.89 -8.49 5.43
N LYS A 376 -3.81 -9.48 6.32
CA LYS A 376 -2.57 -9.75 7.05
C LYS A 376 -1.51 -10.27 6.07
N ALA A 377 -0.25 -10.31 6.49
CA ALA A 377 0.82 -10.94 5.74
C ALA A 377 0.98 -12.42 6.12
N TYR A 378 1.19 -13.26 5.12
CA TYR A 378 1.27 -14.72 5.25
C TYR A 378 2.56 -15.24 4.63
N ASP A 379 3.25 -16.19 5.27
CA ASP A 379 4.23 -16.99 4.54
C ASP A 379 3.52 -17.82 3.45
N SER A 380 4.30 -18.37 2.51
CA SER A 380 3.73 -19.03 1.34
C SER A 380 2.93 -20.31 1.67
N ASP A 381 3.33 -21.05 2.71
CA ASP A 381 2.63 -22.26 3.12
C ASP A 381 1.25 -21.91 3.71
N ASP A 382 1.20 -20.90 4.56
CA ASP A 382 -0.04 -20.39 5.13
C ASP A 382 -0.92 -19.74 4.07
N PHE A 383 -0.33 -18.99 3.13
CA PHE A 383 -1.02 -18.39 2.00
C PHE A 383 -1.79 -19.46 1.21
N ILE A 384 -1.11 -20.54 0.81
CA ILE A 384 -1.71 -21.67 0.08
C ILE A 384 -2.88 -22.28 0.86
N LYS A 385 -2.70 -22.53 2.17
CA LYS A 385 -3.72 -23.20 3.01
C LYS A 385 -4.95 -22.36 3.28
N LYS A 386 -4.79 -21.03 3.30
CA LYS A 386 -5.82 -20.04 3.70
C LYS A 386 -6.51 -19.36 2.51
N TYR A 387 -5.96 -19.45 1.30
CA TYR A 387 -6.67 -19.04 0.09
C TYR A 387 -8.00 -19.77 -0.09
N ASP A 388 -9.00 -19.08 -0.64
CA ASP A 388 -10.43 -19.46 -0.72
C ASP A 388 -11.17 -19.47 0.64
N LYS A 389 -10.46 -19.64 1.76
CA LYS A 389 -11.03 -19.62 3.12
C LYS A 389 -11.05 -18.21 3.70
N GLU A 390 -9.88 -17.70 4.07
CA GLU A 390 -9.69 -16.37 4.68
C GLU A 390 -9.29 -15.33 3.63
N LEU A 391 -8.39 -15.71 2.72
CA LEU A 391 -7.91 -14.87 1.63
C LEU A 391 -8.88 -14.96 0.44
N LYS A 392 -9.10 -13.85 -0.26
CA LYS A 392 -10.07 -13.70 -1.35
C LYS A 392 -9.42 -13.24 -2.65
N ALA A 393 -10.16 -13.20 -3.77
CA ALA A 393 -9.64 -12.73 -5.05
C ALA A 393 -8.94 -11.38 -4.96
N GLY A 394 -7.83 -11.24 -5.67
CA GLY A 394 -7.04 -10.02 -5.70
C GLY A 394 -5.59 -10.27 -6.10
N THR A 395 -4.83 -9.17 -6.16
CA THR A 395 -3.40 -9.19 -6.40
C THR A 395 -2.64 -9.21 -5.08
N TYR A 396 -1.72 -10.16 -4.96
CA TYR A 396 -0.84 -10.34 -3.81
C TYR A 396 0.60 -10.03 -4.21
N VAL A 397 1.32 -9.37 -3.30
CA VAL A 397 2.68 -8.87 -3.49
C VAL A 397 3.50 -9.11 -2.23
N ALA A 398 4.81 -8.85 -2.28
CA ALA A 398 5.64 -8.94 -1.08
C ALA A 398 5.28 -7.89 -0.03
N GLU A 399 5.17 -8.32 1.23
CA GLU A 399 5.16 -7.42 2.37
C GLU A 399 6.55 -6.79 2.53
N LEU A 400 6.58 -5.46 2.53
CA LEU A 400 7.78 -4.70 2.82
C LEU A 400 8.11 -4.82 4.30
N LYS A 401 9.39 -5.01 4.61
CA LYS A 401 9.88 -4.86 5.98
C LYS A 401 9.64 -3.42 6.40
N ASN A 402 8.89 -3.23 7.49
CA ASN A 402 8.66 -1.90 8.05
C ASN A 402 9.99 -1.32 8.55
N ASP A 403 10.68 -0.57 7.69
CA ASP A 403 11.72 0.38 8.08
C ASP A 403 11.03 1.69 8.44
N THR A 404 10.39 1.71 9.61
CA THR A 404 9.90 2.97 10.18
C THR A 404 11.08 3.89 10.40
N ALA A 405 11.10 5.02 9.69
CA ALA A 405 12.03 6.07 10.05
C ALA A 405 11.77 6.54 11.49
N ILE A 406 12.77 6.41 12.35
CA ILE A 406 12.72 6.88 13.72
C ILE A 406 13.13 8.36 13.69
N LEU A 407 12.16 9.24 13.87
CA LEU A 407 12.39 10.68 13.99
C LEU A 407 12.36 11.04 15.48
N GLU A 408 13.51 11.46 16.01
CA GLU A 408 13.58 12.07 17.33
C GLU A 408 13.17 13.54 17.22
N THR A 409 12.26 13.96 18.09
CA THR A 409 11.81 15.35 18.14
C THR A 409 11.93 15.90 19.55
N ASP A 410 12.43 17.14 19.65
CA ASP A 410 12.55 17.88 20.89
C ASP A 410 12.14 19.34 20.65
N ILE A 411 11.61 20.00 21.68
CA ILE A 411 11.29 21.41 21.63
C ILE A 411 11.93 22.13 22.81
N SER A 412 12.44 23.32 22.57
CA SER A 412 13.02 24.16 23.63
C SER A 412 12.60 25.62 23.45
N PHE A 413 12.52 26.34 24.57
CA PHE A 413 12.12 27.73 24.60
C PHE A 413 13.21 28.60 25.23
N SER A 414 13.48 29.75 24.60
CA SER A 414 14.41 30.78 25.08
C SER A 414 13.87 32.17 24.79
N THR A 415 14.45 33.19 25.42
CA THR A 415 14.19 34.59 25.06
C THR A 415 15.38 35.16 24.27
N ASP A 416 15.14 36.20 23.47
CA ASP A 416 16.20 36.89 22.71
C ASP A 416 17.35 37.42 23.61
N SER A 417 17.11 37.54 24.92
CA SER A 417 18.13 37.87 25.93
C SER A 417 19.18 36.77 26.16
N GLY A 418 19.03 35.60 25.55
CA GLY A 418 19.97 34.48 25.66
C GLY A 418 19.82 33.63 26.92
N LYS A 419 18.73 33.82 27.69
CA LYS A 419 18.41 32.94 28.83
C LYS A 419 17.86 31.62 28.27
N THR A 420 18.54 30.52 28.60
CA THR A 420 18.39 29.20 27.95
C THR A 420 17.16 28.40 28.37
N VAL A 421 16.27 28.97 29.20
CA VAL A 421 15.00 28.36 29.55
C VAL A 421 13.98 29.49 29.73
N ALA A 422 12.86 29.44 29.00
CA ALA A 422 11.71 30.32 29.21
C ALA A 422 10.95 29.95 30.50
N THR A 423 11.65 29.91 31.64
CA THR A 423 11.01 29.87 32.97
C THR A 423 10.60 31.27 33.44
N ASN A 424 11.07 32.33 32.77
CA ASN A 424 10.94 33.71 33.26
C ASN A 424 10.67 34.76 32.16
N ALA A 425 10.00 34.42 31.06
CA ALA A 425 9.64 35.43 30.04
C ALA A 425 8.60 36.42 30.60
N VAL A 426 8.68 37.70 30.20
CA VAL A 426 7.72 38.76 30.56
C VAL A 426 7.01 39.32 29.32
N ILE A 427 5.84 39.97 29.49
CA ILE A 427 5.14 40.67 28.39
C ILE A 427 6.10 41.60 27.65
N GLY A 428 6.09 41.51 26.31
CA GLY A 428 6.97 42.29 25.43
C GLY A 428 8.30 41.64 25.10
N ASP A 429 8.72 40.59 25.83
CA ASP A 429 9.90 39.81 25.45
C ASP A 429 9.71 39.18 24.07
N GLN A 430 10.80 39.15 23.30
CA GLN A 430 10.89 38.31 22.12
C GLN A 430 11.17 36.88 22.56
N LEU A 431 10.18 36.02 22.37
CA LEU A 431 10.26 34.59 22.67
C LEU A 431 10.71 33.85 21.42
N GLN A 432 11.55 32.83 21.64
CA GLN A 432 12.02 31.92 20.61
C GLN A 432 11.73 30.47 21.02
N GLY A 433 10.99 29.77 20.17
CA GLY A 433 10.84 28.31 20.25
C GLY A 433 11.71 27.64 19.20
N GLU A 434 12.43 26.59 19.55
CA GLU A 434 13.19 25.77 18.60
C GLU A 434 12.70 24.32 18.65
N ILE A 435 12.16 23.83 17.54
CA ILE A 435 11.85 22.41 17.35
C ILE A 435 13.02 21.76 16.62
N THR A 436 13.64 20.75 17.23
CA THR A 436 14.66 19.92 16.58
C THR A 436 14.03 18.62 16.09
N VAL A 437 14.25 18.28 14.82
CA VAL A 437 13.82 17.01 14.21
C VAL A 437 15.05 16.29 13.68
N LYS A 438 15.37 15.12 14.23
CA LYS A 438 16.57 14.34 13.88
C LYS A 438 16.20 13.01 13.23
N HIS A 439 16.83 12.73 12.09
CA HIS A 439 16.79 11.41 11.46
C HIS A 439 17.90 10.54 12.06
N THR A 440 17.55 9.55 12.88
CA THR A 440 18.55 8.80 13.65
C THR A 440 19.21 7.69 12.82
N ALA A 441 20.43 7.30 13.19
CA ALA A 441 21.17 6.21 12.54
C ALA A 441 20.51 4.83 12.68
N GLU A 442 19.56 4.68 13.61
CA GLU A 442 18.70 3.49 13.73
C GLU A 442 17.63 3.42 12.62
N SER A 443 17.49 4.48 11.82
CA SER A 443 16.63 4.55 10.63
C SER A 443 17.44 4.31 9.34
N PRO A 444 17.47 3.09 8.78
CA PRO A 444 18.59 2.73 7.91
C PRO A 444 18.54 3.23 6.46
N THR A 445 17.49 3.90 5.95
CA THR A 445 17.45 4.25 4.51
C THR A 445 16.68 5.53 4.10
N GLY A 446 17.34 6.34 3.25
CA GLY A 446 16.72 7.33 2.34
C GLY A 446 16.34 8.70 2.94
N SER A 447 16.31 9.74 2.11
CA SER A 447 15.73 11.04 2.49
C SER A 447 14.21 10.89 2.70
N THR A 448 13.68 11.37 3.83
CA THR A 448 12.22 11.38 4.07
C THR A 448 11.63 12.73 3.68
N ALA A 449 10.45 12.71 3.04
CA ALA A 449 9.67 13.93 2.86
C ALA A 449 8.99 14.25 4.19
N VAL A 450 9.35 15.37 4.78
CA VAL A 450 8.90 15.80 6.10
C VAL A 450 7.96 17.00 5.93
N ALA A 451 6.84 17.02 6.64
CA ALA A 451 5.94 18.18 6.71
C ALA A 451 5.48 18.36 8.16
N VAL A 452 5.78 19.50 8.80
CA VAL A 452 5.25 19.76 10.14
C VAL A 452 3.94 20.52 10.00
N LYS A 453 2.86 19.94 10.50
CA LYS A 453 1.62 20.68 10.70
C LYS A 453 1.52 21.04 12.17
N LEU A 454 1.62 22.34 12.45
CA LEU A 454 1.55 22.90 13.79
C LEU A 454 0.07 22.92 14.22
N THR A 455 -0.50 21.76 14.53
CA THR A 455 -1.87 21.68 15.05
C THR A 455 -1.90 22.16 16.51
N ASN A 456 -2.75 23.14 16.83
CA ASN A 456 -2.92 23.82 18.13
C ASN A 456 -2.10 25.10 18.39
N ILE A 457 -1.82 25.92 17.35
CA ILE A 457 -1.42 27.33 17.55
C ILE A 457 -2.46 28.16 18.35
N LYS A 458 -3.68 27.64 18.60
CA LYS A 458 -4.68 28.31 19.45
C LYS A 458 -4.15 28.68 20.85
N LEU A 459 -3.30 27.85 21.47
CA LEU A 459 -2.69 28.17 22.77
C LEU A 459 -1.52 29.15 22.65
N LEU A 460 -0.86 29.19 21.48
CA LEU A 460 0.23 30.12 21.23
C LEU A 460 -0.31 31.54 20.98
N THR A 461 -1.45 31.72 20.30
CA THR A 461 -1.99 33.07 20.02
C THR A 461 -2.54 33.82 21.22
N ASP A 462 -2.94 33.10 22.27
CA ASP A 462 -3.55 33.70 23.46
C ASP A 462 -2.50 34.25 24.44
N VAL A 463 -1.24 33.84 24.27
CA VAL A 463 -0.09 34.17 25.15
C VAL A 463 1.13 34.73 24.39
N TRP A 464 1.19 34.54 23.07
CA TRP A 464 2.32 34.86 22.20
C TRP A 464 1.84 35.35 20.83
N ALA A 465 2.18 36.58 20.47
CA ALA A 465 2.03 37.08 19.11
C ALA A 465 3.11 36.46 18.21
N LEU A 466 2.85 35.24 17.73
CA LEU A 466 3.74 34.48 16.85
C LEU A 466 3.98 35.23 15.54
N SER A 467 5.25 35.29 15.13
CA SER A 467 5.67 35.82 13.84
C SER A 467 5.01 35.04 12.70
N PRO A 468 4.58 35.70 11.61
CA PRO A 468 3.93 35.02 10.47
C PRO A 468 4.90 34.11 9.69
N THR A 469 6.18 34.06 10.05
CA THR A 469 7.21 33.26 9.38
C THR A 469 8.08 32.51 10.38
N VAL A 470 8.62 31.36 9.96
CA VAL A 470 9.61 30.57 10.70
C VAL A 470 10.91 30.48 9.93
N THR A 471 12.03 30.27 10.64
CA THR A 471 13.32 29.96 10.02
C THR A 471 13.63 28.48 10.19
N ILE A 472 13.93 27.78 9.10
CA ILE A 472 14.30 26.37 9.09
C ILE A 472 15.78 26.28 8.74
N THR A 473 16.58 25.60 9.56
CA THR A 473 18.00 25.36 9.31
C THR A 473 18.29 23.87 9.27
N THR A 474 18.98 23.41 8.23
CA THR A 474 19.35 22.01 8.04
C THR A 474 20.82 21.81 8.42
N PHE A 475 21.09 20.71 9.09
CA PHE A 475 22.43 20.30 9.52
C PHE A 475 22.69 18.85 9.09
N ASP A 476 23.94 18.56 8.72
CA ASP A 476 24.39 17.20 8.48
C ASP A 476 24.75 16.46 9.79
N GLN A 477 25.21 15.21 9.65
CA GLN A 477 25.60 14.33 10.77
C GLN A 477 26.71 14.91 11.67
N ASP A 478 27.57 15.78 11.12
CA ASP A 478 28.69 16.38 11.82
C ASP A 478 28.30 17.72 12.48
N GLY A 479 27.02 18.08 12.39
CA GLY A 479 26.48 19.34 12.93
C GLY A 479 26.82 20.56 12.08
N LYS A 480 27.25 20.37 10.83
CA LYS A 480 27.52 21.48 9.91
C LYS A 480 26.23 21.90 9.23
N GLN A 481 25.96 23.20 9.28
CA GLN A 481 24.82 23.81 8.60
C GLN A 481 24.95 23.66 7.07
N THR A 482 23.94 23.09 6.43
CA THR A 482 23.89 22.83 4.98
C THR A 482 22.90 23.72 4.24
N ALA A 483 21.83 24.18 4.91
CA ALA A 483 20.83 25.06 4.31
C ALA A 483 20.10 25.89 5.38
N THR A 484 19.58 27.06 4.99
CA THR A 484 18.67 27.89 5.79
C THR A 484 17.61 28.50 4.89
N GLU A 485 16.35 28.42 5.31
CA GLU A 485 15.22 29.00 4.59
C GLU A 485 14.21 29.64 5.56
N VAL A 486 13.43 30.60 5.05
CA VAL A 486 12.34 31.25 5.79
C VAL A 486 11.03 30.88 5.11
N GLN A 487 10.08 30.33 5.89
CA GLN A 487 8.80 29.83 5.38
C GLN A 487 7.64 30.54 6.10
N PRO A 488 6.58 30.94 5.38
CA PRO A 488 5.38 31.50 6.00
C PRO A 488 4.59 30.43 6.75
N ILE A 489 3.94 30.82 7.84
CA ILE A 489 2.96 29.99 8.54
C ILE A 489 1.60 30.21 7.87
N SER A 490 1.04 29.17 7.26
CA SER A 490 -0.27 29.23 6.58
C SER A 490 -1.20 28.17 7.13
N ASN A 491 -2.42 28.54 7.54
CA ASN A 491 -3.39 27.62 8.17
C ASN A 491 -2.82 26.82 9.36
N ASN A 492 -1.88 27.42 10.12
CA ASN A 492 -1.13 26.75 11.18
C ASN A 492 -0.26 25.57 10.70
N GLU A 493 0.24 25.62 9.47
CA GLU A 493 1.12 24.61 8.89
C GLU A 493 2.40 25.24 8.35
N VAL A 494 3.51 24.50 8.44
CA VAL A 494 4.82 24.87 7.89
C VAL A 494 5.31 23.73 7.01
N SER A 495 5.59 24.03 5.74
CA SER A 495 6.23 23.07 4.86
C SER A 495 7.69 22.93 5.24
N LEU A 496 8.15 21.70 5.45
CA LEU A 496 9.56 21.40 5.73
C LEU A 496 10.26 20.86 4.49
N PRO A 497 11.60 21.05 4.39
CA PRO A 497 12.39 20.43 3.35
C PRO A 497 12.51 18.93 3.60
N SER A 498 12.90 18.18 2.56
CA SER A 498 13.26 16.77 2.72
C SER A 498 14.45 16.63 3.67
N LEU A 499 14.37 15.70 4.62
CA LEU A 499 15.44 15.45 5.60
C LEU A 499 16.30 14.25 5.16
N PRO A 500 17.59 14.44 4.83
CA PRO A 500 18.49 13.35 4.51
C PRO A 500 18.77 12.44 5.71
N ASN A 501 19.30 11.24 5.44
CA ASN A 501 19.73 10.33 6.50
C ASN A 501 20.82 10.98 7.38
N ASP A 502 20.81 10.63 8.67
CA ASP A 502 21.74 11.13 9.69
C ASP A 502 21.81 12.67 9.82
N SER A 503 20.85 13.38 9.25
CA SER A 503 20.76 14.85 9.28
C SER A 503 19.65 15.31 10.23
N TYR A 504 19.65 16.59 10.60
CA TYR A 504 18.60 17.17 11.44
C TYR A 504 18.18 18.57 11.01
N LEU A 505 16.95 18.94 11.34
CA LEU A 505 16.37 20.26 11.15
C LEU A 505 16.23 20.96 12.50
N LYS A 506 16.45 22.28 12.49
CA LYS A 506 16.03 23.19 13.55
C LYS A 506 15.03 24.17 12.99
N ILE A 507 13.83 24.19 13.56
CA ILE A 507 12.72 25.06 13.17
C ILE A 507 12.57 26.12 14.26
N ARG A 508 12.94 27.35 13.94
CA ARG A 508 12.90 28.49 14.87
C ARG A 508 11.61 29.29 14.67
N LEU A 509 10.82 29.31 15.72
CA LEU A 509 9.61 30.11 15.90
C LEU A 509 9.99 31.37 16.69
N THR A 510 9.47 32.54 16.31
CA THR A 510 9.73 33.83 16.99
C THR A 510 8.44 34.59 17.19
N GLY A 511 8.38 35.50 18.16
CA GLY A 511 7.25 36.41 18.34
C GLY A 511 7.29 37.12 19.68
N THR A 512 6.26 37.91 19.98
CA THR A 512 6.23 38.76 21.19
C THR A 512 5.26 38.23 22.24
N VAL A 513 5.69 38.06 23.49
CA VAL A 513 4.82 37.60 24.59
C VAL A 513 3.72 38.63 24.89
N TRP A 514 2.46 38.19 25.01
CA TRP A 514 1.28 39.03 25.24
C TRP A 514 0.21 38.28 26.04
N GLU A 515 -0.43 38.85 27.07
CA GLU A 515 -1.33 38.09 27.98
C GLU A 515 -2.82 38.39 27.72
N THR A 516 -3.64 37.34 27.52
CA THR A 516 -5.12 37.47 27.45
C THR A 516 -5.93 36.45 28.27
N ALA A 517 -5.31 35.51 28.98
CA ALA A 517 -6.06 34.46 29.72
C ALA A 517 -5.37 33.93 30.99
N ASP A 518 -6.17 33.65 32.03
CA ASP A 518 -5.82 32.81 33.19
C ASP A 518 -5.52 31.38 32.69
N VAL A 519 -4.26 30.95 32.66
CA VAL A 519 -3.92 29.55 32.28
C VAL A 519 -3.26 28.83 33.45
N SER A 520 -4.00 27.87 34.00
CA SER A 520 -3.47 26.78 34.84
C SER A 520 -2.47 25.94 34.02
N PRO A 521 -1.35 25.46 34.59
CA PRO A 521 -0.23 24.88 33.84
C PRO A 521 -0.51 23.44 33.38
N SER A 522 -1.37 23.26 32.38
CA SER A 522 -1.43 22.06 31.55
C SER A 522 -0.96 22.38 30.13
N ASP A 523 -0.06 21.56 29.57
CA ASP A 523 0.51 21.56 28.21
C ASP A 523 0.21 22.81 27.34
N ASN A 524 1.04 23.86 27.43
CA ASN A 524 0.85 25.10 26.67
C ASN A 524 1.46 25.11 25.25
N CYS A 525 2.18 24.07 24.85
CA CYS A 525 2.62 23.85 23.47
C CYS A 525 2.29 22.44 22.99
N HIS A 526 1.74 22.32 21.79
CA HIS A 526 1.47 21.04 21.11
C HIS A 526 1.83 21.17 19.62
N TYR A 527 2.52 20.18 19.07
CA TYR A 527 2.82 20.11 17.64
C TYR A 527 2.66 18.68 17.10
N THR A 528 2.27 18.59 15.83
CA THR A 528 2.19 17.32 15.11
C THR A 528 3.16 17.32 13.93
N LEU A 529 4.13 16.42 13.97
CA LEU A 529 5.02 16.16 12.85
C LEU A 529 4.38 15.13 11.92
N TYR A 530 4.21 15.45 10.64
CA TYR A 530 3.81 14.49 9.61
C TYR A 530 5.03 14.14 8.77
N HIS A 531 5.21 12.87 8.45
CA HIS A 531 6.28 12.47 7.55
C HIS A 531 5.83 11.31 6.68
N LYS A 532 6.40 11.22 5.48
CA LYS A 532 6.15 10.13 4.57
C LYS A 532 7.43 9.33 4.36
N ASN A 533 7.37 8.06 4.70
CA ASN A 533 8.41 7.09 4.40
C ASN A 533 7.92 6.14 3.29
N LYS A 534 8.74 5.14 2.93
CA LYS A 534 8.36 4.13 1.93
C LYS A 534 7.14 3.30 2.34
N SER A 535 6.86 3.18 3.64
CA SER A 535 5.68 2.49 4.20
C SER A 535 4.41 3.35 4.23
N GLY A 536 4.49 4.64 3.84
CA GLY A 536 3.33 5.54 3.79
C GLY A 536 3.46 6.75 4.70
N ALA A 537 2.32 7.40 4.97
CA ALA A 537 2.26 8.59 5.82
C ALA A 537 2.21 8.20 7.30
N GLN A 538 2.97 8.91 8.12
CA GLN A 538 3.13 8.72 9.55
C GLN A 538 2.94 10.05 10.28
N LYS A 539 2.64 10.00 11.59
CA LYS A 539 2.50 11.17 12.44
C LYS A 539 3.15 10.97 13.82
N VAL A 540 3.72 12.04 14.36
CA VAL A 540 4.24 12.12 15.73
C VAL A 540 3.58 13.30 16.42
N ASP A 541 2.89 13.04 17.53
CA ASP A 541 2.22 14.05 18.36
C ASP A 541 3.06 14.28 19.63
N LYS A 542 3.38 15.55 19.93
CA LYS A 542 4.16 15.95 21.11
C LYS A 542 3.55 17.19 21.77
N SER A 543 3.67 17.25 23.10
CA SER A 543 3.33 18.40 23.91
C SER A 543 4.50 18.79 24.80
N ASP A 544 4.62 20.08 25.10
CA ASP A 544 5.57 20.60 26.08
C ASP A 544 5.02 21.87 26.77
N ASN A 545 5.70 22.33 27.81
CA ASN A 545 5.33 23.46 28.65
C ASN A 545 6.44 24.50 28.80
N PHE A 546 6.06 25.78 28.87
CA PHE A 546 6.94 26.87 29.31
C PHE A 546 6.24 27.79 30.33
N VAL A 547 7.00 28.54 31.14
CA VAL A 547 6.45 29.38 32.23
C VAL A 547 6.67 30.87 31.91
N ILE A 548 5.60 31.66 32.01
CA ILE A 548 5.63 33.12 31.81
C ILE A 548 5.39 33.79 33.15
N ASN A 549 6.22 34.78 33.49
CA ASN A 549 6.30 35.39 34.82
C ASN A 549 5.72 36.81 34.89
N SER A 550 4.61 37.10 34.22
CA SER A 550 3.86 38.36 34.39
C SER A 550 2.37 38.04 34.39
N GLY A 551 1.64 38.42 35.45
CA GLY A 551 0.33 37.83 35.74
C GLY A 551 -0.89 38.74 35.71
N ALA A 552 -2.04 38.08 35.87
CA ALA A 552 -3.40 38.59 35.83
C ALA A 552 -3.78 39.67 36.87
N LEU A 553 -4.84 40.43 36.56
CA LEU A 553 -5.60 41.27 37.48
C LEU A 553 -6.99 40.64 37.68
N ASN A 554 -7.28 40.10 38.87
CA ASN A 554 -8.54 39.40 39.13
C ASN A 554 -9.03 39.51 40.59
N PHE A 555 -10.28 39.09 40.85
CA PHE A 555 -10.80 38.96 42.21
C PHE A 555 -10.42 37.61 42.82
N LYS A 556 -9.91 37.60 44.05
CA LYS A 556 -9.71 36.35 44.82
C LYS A 556 -10.94 35.88 45.57
N SER A 557 -11.80 36.80 46.02
CA SER A 557 -12.97 36.47 46.82
C SER A 557 -14.01 37.59 46.74
N VAL A 558 -15.26 37.20 46.46
CA VAL A 558 -16.45 38.07 46.52
C VAL A 558 -17.42 37.42 47.52
N PRO A 559 -17.76 38.09 48.63
CA PRO A 559 -18.62 37.50 49.66
C PRO A 559 -20.11 37.58 49.28
N ASN A 560 -20.89 36.61 49.74
CA ASN A 560 -22.36 36.72 49.77
C ASN A 560 -22.77 37.67 50.91
N ILE A 561 -23.53 38.71 50.59
CA ILE A 561 -23.93 39.73 51.57
C ILE A 561 -25.35 39.44 52.07
N SER A 562 -25.51 39.32 53.39
CA SER A 562 -26.81 39.12 54.05
C SER A 562 -27.28 40.38 54.77
N PHE A 563 -28.59 40.56 54.87
CA PHE A 563 -29.22 41.73 55.50
C PHE A 563 -29.99 41.33 56.77
N LYS A 564 -30.17 42.28 57.70
CA LYS A 564 -30.87 42.03 58.97
C LYS A 564 -32.33 41.70 58.74
N ASP A 565 -32.85 40.75 59.54
CA ASP A 565 -34.29 40.54 59.65
C ASP A 565 -34.96 41.84 60.11
N SER A 566 -35.87 42.36 59.30
CA SER A 566 -36.48 43.67 59.50
C SER A 566 -37.99 43.60 59.36
N PHE A 567 -38.70 44.26 60.27
CA PHE A 567 -40.12 44.54 60.08
C PHE A 567 -40.27 45.69 59.10
N LEU A 568 -41.07 45.48 58.05
CA LEU A 568 -41.23 46.43 56.96
C LEU A 568 -42.62 47.11 57.07
N PRO A 569 -42.71 48.37 57.52
CA PRO A 569 -43.95 49.13 57.58
C PRO A 569 -44.36 49.64 56.19
N THR A 570 -45.63 50.03 56.02
CA THR A 570 -46.20 50.41 54.72
C THR A 570 -46.06 51.90 54.36
N GLU A 571 -45.53 52.74 55.26
CA GLU A 571 -45.70 54.20 55.18
C GLU A 571 -44.49 54.98 54.64
N PHE A 572 -43.27 54.41 54.65
CA PHE A 572 -42.05 55.11 54.21
C PHE A 572 -40.99 54.15 53.66
N ASP A 573 -40.08 54.68 52.85
CA ASP A 573 -38.88 53.96 52.39
C ASP A 573 -38.03 53.51 53.58
N GLN A 574 -37.54 52.28 53.52
CA GLN A 574 -36.73 51.69 54.59
C GLN A 574 -35.40 51.18 54.05
N ILE A 575 -34.33 51.58 54.73
CA ILE A 575 -33.00 51.03 54.53
C ILE A 575 -32.81 49.87 55.50
N ILE A 576 -32.42 48.72 54.96
CA ILE A 576 -32.09 47.52 55.71
C ILE A 576 -30.57 47.37 55.72
N ASP A 577 -29.99 47.46 56.92
CA ASP A 577 -28.57 47.25 57.11
C ASP A 577 -28.16 45.81 56.84
N ARG A 578 -26.88 45.65 56.48
CA ARG A 578 -26.21 44.36 56.48
C ARG A 578 -26.26 43.70 57.86
N LYS A 579 -26.34 42.37 57.84
CA LYS A 579 -26.27 41.54 59.04
C LYS A 579 -24.86 41.55 59.61
N ASP A 580 -23.86 41.36 58.74
CA ASP A 580 -22.44 41.38 59.10
C ASP A 580 -21.94 42.83 59.24
N ASP A 581 -21.04 43.06 60.20
CA ASP A 581 -20.47 44.38 60.46
C ASP A 581 -19.61 44.83 59.26
N ASP A 582 -18.51 44.14 58.94
CA ASP A 582 -17.61 44.55 57.85
C ASP A 582 -17.51 43.47 56.76
N TYR A 583 -17.32 43.87 55.49
CA TYR A 583 -17.02 42.95 54.39
C TYR A 583 -15.84 43.46 53.56
N THR A 584 -15.19 42.53 52.86
CA THR A 584 -14.00 42.80 52.06
C THR A 584 -14.07 42.07 50.72
N ILE A 585 -13.59 42.74 49.67
CA ILE A 585 -13.25 42.11 48.39
C ILE A 585 -11.73 42.21 48.23
N THR A 586 -11.09 41.13 47.77
CA THR A 586 -9.64 41.13 47.52
C THR A 586 -9.38 41.12 46.02
N VAL A 587 -8.68 42.15 45.55
CA VAL A 587 -8.13 42.23 44.18
C VAL A 587 -6.70 41.69 44.22
N ALA A 588 -6.40 40.73 43.37
CA ALA A 588 -5.03 40.31 43.10
C ALA A 588 -4.54 41.00 41.84
N ASP A 589 -3.47 41.79 42.00
CA ASP A 589 -2.76 42.45 40.92
C ASP A 589 -1.38 41.81 40.78
N TYR A 590 -1.26 40.87 39.83
CA TYR A 590 0.01 40.20 39.51
C TYR A 590 0.77 40.91 38.38
N ARG A 591 0.29 42.07 37.92
CA ARG A 591 1.00 42.84 36.90
C ARG A 591 2.31 43.35 37.50
N SER A 592 3.41 43.00 36.86
CA SER A 592 4.80 43.30 37.29
C SER A 592 5.34 42.55 38.52
N THR A 593 4.74 41.42 38.94
CA THR A 593 5.34 40.57 39.98
C THR A 593 6.54 39.80 39.38
N LYS A 594 7.71 39.84 40.05
CA LYS A 594 9.00 39.26 39.58
C LYS A 594 9.65 39.85 38.32
N LEU A 595 9.84 41.16 38.27
CA LEU A 595 10.87 41.72 37.37
C LEU A 595 12.28 41.25 37.79
N PRO A 596 13.21 41.04 36.85
CA PRO A 596 14.60 40.77 37.17
C PRO A 596 15.15 41.84 38.11
N SER A 597 15.82 41.42 39.18
CA SER A 597 16.43 42.31 40.18
C SER A 597 17.57 43.19 39.63
N ASP A 598 17.95 43.01 38.36
CA ASP A 598 19.03 43.72 37.69
C ASP A 598 18.64 45.12 37.17
N GLY A 599 17.35 45.49 37.24
CA GLY A 599 16.88 46.85 36.92
C GLY A 599 17.02 47.26 35.46
N THR A 600 17.18 46.29 34.54
CA THR A 600 17.52 46.56 33.13
C THR A 600 16.31 46.81 32.21
N ILE A 601 15.08 46.63 32.70
CA ILE A 601 13.86 46.82 31.91
C ILE A 601 13.06 47.97 32.52
N THR A 602 12.67 48.94 31.70
CA THR A 602 11.64 49.93 32.09
C THR A 602 10.40 49.17 32.53
N LYS A 603 10.13 49.22 33.84
CA LYS A 603 8.97 48.62 34.50
C LYS A 603 7.73 48.87 33.63
N PRO A 604 6.99 47.85 33.14
CA PRO A 604 5.71 48.12 32.52
C PRO A 604 4.86 48.86 33.56
N ASP A 605 4.38 50.05 33.19
CA ASP A 605 3.62 50.89 34.10
C ASP A 605 2.40 50.09 34.55
N ARG A 606 2.30 49.83 35.87
CA ARG A 606 1.03 49.37 36.42
C ARG A 606 0.02 50.46 36.09
N VAL A 607 -1.08 50.08 35.47
CA VAL A 607 -2.19 51.00 35.20
C VAL A 607 -3.20 50.92 36.33
N ASN A 608 -3.77 52.09 36.65
CA ASN A 608 -4.86 52.23 37.62
C ASN A 608 -6.01 51.26 37.25
N TRP A 609 -6.75 50.83 38.25
CA TRP A 609 -7.88 49.92 38.03
C TRP A 609 -9.09 50.35 38.85
N ASP A 610 -10.26 50.03 38.32
CA ASP A 610 -11.57 50.37 38.88
C ASP A 610 -12.42 49.12 39.03
N ILE A 611 -13.31 49.15 40.03
CA ILE A 611 -14.39 48.19 40.20
C ILE A 611 -15.71 48.91 40.03
N THR A 612 -16.52 48.43 39.11
CA THR A 612 -17.91 48.84 38.97
C THR A 612 -18.86 47.71 39.37
N ALA A 613 -20.08 48.05 39.76
CA ALA A 613 -21.12 47.06 40.05
C ALA A 613 -22.45 47.40 39.38
N THR A 614 -23.16 46.34 38.99
CA THR A 614 -24.56 46.36 38.56
C THR A 614 -25.36 45.40 39.42
N ALA A 615 -26.67 45.64 39.57
CA ALA A 615 -27.54 44.74 40.32
C ALA A 615 -28.75 44.33 39.49
N SER A 616 -29.09 43.04 39.55
CA SER A 616 -30.39 42.57 39.07
C SER A 616 -31.48 43.01 40.05
N PRO A 617 -32.74 43.15 39.60
CA PRO A 617 -33.85 43.29 40.53
C PRO A 617 -33.93 42.07 41.47
N PHE A 618 -34.46 42.28 42.67
CA PHE A 618 -34.67 41.19 43.62
C PHE A 618 -35.64 40.14 43.07
N LYS A 619 -35.53 38.93 43.57
CA LYS A 619 -36.46 37.84 43.34
C LYS A 619 -36.93 37.24 44.67
N ASP A 620 -38.18 36.82 44.74
CA ASP A 620 -38.73 36.13 45.90
C ASP A 620 -38.38 34.62 45.92
N ALA A 621 -38.85 33.89 46.94
CA ALA A 621 -38.60 32.46 47.09
C ALA A 621 -39.19 31.59 45.94
N ALA A 622 -40.07 32.12 45.11
CA ALA A 622 -40.64 31.47 43.93
C ALA A 622 -39.99 31.96 42.61
N ASP A 623 -38.85 32.67 42.70
CA ASP A 623 -38.11 33.27 41.60
C ASP A 623 -38.85 34.40 40.86
N LYS A 624 -39.93 34.94 41.45
CA LYS A 624 -40.67 36.08 40.86
C LYS A 624 -39.87 37.37 41.04
N THR A 625 -39.64 38.07 39.93
CA THR A 625 -38.90 39.34 39.92
C THR A 625 -39.69 40.48 40.59
N ILE A 626 -39.02 41.19 41.48
CA ILE A 626 -39.49 42.38 42.20
C ILE A 626 -38.98 43.61 41.46
N LYS A 627 -39.86 44.60 41.23
CA LYS A 627 -39.46 45.84 40.54
C LYS A 627 -38.47 46.63 41.41
N LEU A 628 -37.50 47.30 40.77
CA LEU A 628 -36.56 48.18 41.48
C LEU A 628 -37.29 49.30 42.25
N SER A 629 -38.42 49.81 41.72
CA SER A 629 -39.29 50.77 42.42
C SER A 629 -40.01 50.19 43.66
N THR A 630 -39.84 48.90 43.94
CA THR A 630 -40.41 48.20 45.11
C THR A 630 -39.30 47.85 46.08
N MET A 631 -38.19 47.29 45.58
CA MET A 631 -37.01 46.96 46.37
C MET A 631 -35.75 46.95 45.49
N ALA A 632 -34.68 47.57 45.97
CA ALA A 632 -33.43 47.74 45.25
C ALA A 632 -32.21 47.54 46.16
N ILE A 633 -31.04 47.36 45.54
CA ILE A 633 -29.75 47.40 46.25
C ILE A 633 -29.16 48.80 46.03
N SER A 634 -28.76 49.47 47.10
CA SER A 634 -27.96 50.69 47.02
C SER A 634 -26.53 50.44 47.48
N PHE A 635 -25.61 51.28 47.02
CA PHE A 635 -24.24 51.31 47.50
C PHE A 635 -23.92 52.71 48.02
N THR A 636 -23.47 52.77 49.28
CA THR A 636 -22.96 53.98 49.92
C THR A 636 -21.45 54.01 49.85
N ASN A 637 -20.86 55.05 49.25
CA ASN A 637 -19.40 55.19 49.18
C ASN A 637 -18.79 55.66 50.53
N LYS A 638 -17.46 55.76 50.59
CA LYS A 638 -16.73 56.13 51.84
C LYS A 638 -17.02 57.54 52.34
N ILE A 639 -17.53 58.44 51.50
CA ILE A 639 -17.90 59.82 51.88
C ILE A 639 -19.40 59.95 52.19
N GLY A 640 -20.15 58.84 52.19
CA GLY A 640 -21.56 58.78 52.57
C GLY A 640 -22.54 59.04 51.43
N GLU A 641 -22.09 59.19 50.18
CA GLU A 641 -22.98 59.32 49.03
C GLU A 641 -23.58 57.97 48.65
N GLU A 642 -24.90 57.93 48.49
CA GLU A 642 -25.65 56.72 48.19
C GLU A 642 -26.13 56.72 46.74
N LYS A 643 -25.98 55.58 46.06
CA LYS A 643 -26.51 55.34 44.71
C LYS A 643 -27.18 53.98 44.62
N GLU A 644 -28.40 53.94 44.10
CA GLU A 644 -29.12 52.70 43.82
C GLU A 644 -28.58 52.02 42.56
N LEU A 645 -28.26 50.73 42.66
CA LEU A 645 -27.78 49.92 41.56
C LEU A 645 -28.93 49.52 40.64
N SER A 646 -28.60 49.46 39.36
CA SER A 646 -29.46 48.95 38.30
C SER A 646 -28.61 48.21 37.27
N SER A 647 -29.09 48.06 36.04
CA SER A 647 -28.27 47.60 34.90
C SER A 647 -27.20 48.61 34.47
N ALA A 648 -27.25 49.85 34.95
CA ALA A 648 -26.19 50.84 34.72
C ALA A 648 -25.04 50.62 35.72
N ALA A 649 -23.81 50.52 35.21
CA ALA A 649 -22.62 50.29 36.02
C ALA A 649 -22.30 51.50 36.91
N ILE A 650 -22.14 51.25 38.21
CA ILE A 650 -21.81 52.26 39.21
C ILE A 650 -20.38 52.01 39.69
N LEU A 651 -19.54 53.05 39.72
CA LEU A 651 -18.19 52.97 40.29
C LEU A 651 -18.28 52.75 41.81
N ILE A 652 -17.68 51.66 42.28
CA ILE A 652 -17.70 51.22 43.68
C ILE A 652 -16.34 51.47 44.35
N ALA A 653 -15.25 51.25 43.61
CA ALA A 653 -13.90 51.56 44.06
C ALA A 653 -12.97 51.85 42.87
N SER A 654 -11.94 52.63 43.13
CA SER A 654 -10.83 52.91 42.22
C SER A 654 -9.51 52.76 42.99
N HIS A 655 -8.45 52.36 42.32
CA HIS A 655 -7.13 52.22 42.92
C HIS A 655 -6.06 52.87 42.04
N ASP A 656 -5.38 53.86 42.62
CA ASP A 656 -4.23 54.53 42.01
C ASP A 656 -2.97 53.78 42.41
N VAL A 657 -2.27 53.22 41.42
CA VAL A 657 -1.05 52.45 41.62
C VAL A 657 0.21 53.32 41.58
N THR A 658 0.06 54.64 41.42
CA THR A 658 1.18 55.60 41.40
C THR A 658 2.00 55.53 42.68
N GLY A 659 3.32 55.35 42.55
CA GLY A 659 4.23 55.26 43.68
C GLY A 659 4.31 53.88 44.35
N GLU A 660 3.48 52.91 43.94
CA GLU A 660 3.58 51.55 44.45
C GLU A 660 4.81 50.82 43.87
N THR A 661 5.70 50.35 44.76
CA THR A 661 6.80 49.45 44.40
C THR A 661 6.24 48.12 43.92
N ALA A 662 6.68 47.62 42.76
CA ALA A 662 6.35 46.25 42.35
C ALA A 662 6.94 45.30 43.40
N LYS A 663 6.05 44.59 44.10
CA LYS A 663 6.41 43.58 45.10
C LYS A 663 5.72 42.29 44.69
N ASP A 664 6.27 41.16 45.11
CA ASP A 664 5.67 39.85 44.90
C ASP A 664 4.21 39.86 45.40
N ASN A 665 3.27 39.67 44.47
CA ASN A 665 1.83 39.53 44.67
C ASN A 665 1.18 40.71 45.43
N HIS A 666 0.72 41.74 44.71
CA HIS A 666 -0.04 42.81 45.36
C HIS A 666 -1.51 42.40 45.52
N LEU A 667 -1.86 41.98 46.74
CA LEU A 667 -3.25 41.78 47.15
C LEU A 667 -3.78 43.09 47.73
N THR A 668 -4.70 43.73 47.04
CA THR A 668 -5.41 44.92 47.53
C THR A 668 -6.73 44.48 48.15
N GLN A 669 -6.88 44.68 49.45
CA GLN A 669 -8.13 44.44 50.16
C GLN A 669 -8.95 45.73 50.20
N LEU A 670 -10.15 45.68 49.65
CA LEU A 670 -11.13 46.75 49.71
C LEU A 670 -12.18 46.38 50.74
N SER A 671 -12.17 47.09 51.86
CA SER A 671 -13.07 46.85 52.98
C SER A 671 -14.07 48.00 53.13
N TRP A 672 -15.30 47.64 53.49
CA TRP A 672 -16.37 48.59 53.78
C TRP A 672 -16.97 48.27 55.15
N ALA A 673 -16.92 49.29 56.02
CA ALA A 673 -17.52 49.24 57.34
C ALA A 673 -19.05 49.17 57.26
N LYS A 674 -19.71 48.67 58.31
CA LYS A 674 -21.16 48.41 58.34
C LYS A 674 -22.05 49.49 57.76
N GLU A 675 -21.75 50.74 58.07
CA GLU A 675 -22.50 51.94 57.71
C GLU A 675 -22.33 52.38 56.24
N ILE A 676 -21.32 51.84 55.55
CA ILE A 676 -21.00 52.07 54.13
C ILE A 676 -21.05 50.75 53.32
N GLY A 677 -21.02 50.85 52.00
CA GLY A 677 -21.14 49.70 51.10
C GLY A 677 -22.59 49.37 50.74
N PHE A 678 -22.88 48.09 50.49
CA PHE A 678 -24.21 47.66 50.03
C PHE A 678 -25.28 47.73 51.12
N LYS A 679 -26.44 48.28 50.78
CA LYS A 679 -27.67 48.30 51.59
C LYS A 679 -28.84 47.82 50.76
N ALA A 680 -29.84 47.23 51.40
CA ALA A 680 -31.10 46.93 50.74
C ALA A 680 -32.10 48.05 51.03
N VAL A 681 -32.75 48.58 50.00
CA VAL A 681 -33.74 49.65 50.12
C VAL A 681 -35.10 49.10 49.72
N VAL A 682 -36.09 49.28 50.59
CA VAL A 682 -37.49 48.91 50.36
C VAL A 682 -38.29 50.19 50.19
N HIS A 683 -38.80 50.42 48.98
CA HIS A 683 -39.64 51.58 48.67
C HIS A 683 -41.14 51.29 48.82
N ASN A 684 -41.56 50.05 48.60
CA ASN A 684 -42.98 49.69 48.67
C ASN A 684 -43.18 48.29 49.26
N ARG A 685 -43.64 48.24 50.51
CA ARG A 685 -43.94 46.99 51.21
C ARG A 685 -45.10 46.19 50.60
N SER A 686 -46.11 46.85 50.05
CA SER A 686 -47.31 46.18 49.54
C SER A 686 -47.04 45.33 48.29
N GLY A 687 -45.86 45.48 47.66
CA GLY A 687 -45.41 44.64 46.54
C GLY A 687 -44.62 43.40 46.95
N LEU A 688 -44.53 43.09 48.25
CA LEU A 688 -43.71 42.02 48.80
C LEU A 688 -44.59 40.96 49.50
N ASP A 689 -44.64 39.74 48.96
CA ASP A 689 -45.59 38.70 49.42
C ASP A 689 -44.95 37.53 50.20
N THR A 690 -43.64 37.54 50.42
CA THR A 690 -42.90 36.43 51.06
C THR A 690 -41.91 36.93 52.12
N THR A 691 -41.16 36.01 52.73
CA THR A 691 -40.20 36.31 53.81
C THR A 691 -38.74 36.27 53.37
N LYS A 692 -38.43 35.94 52.11
CA LYS A 692 -37.05 35.82 51.60
C LYS A 692 -36.93 36.37 50.19
N TYR A 693 -35.88 37.16 49.98
CA TYR A 693 -35.58 37.79 48.70
C TYR A 693 -34.09 37.72 48.41
N THR A 694 -33.72 37.55 47.14
CA THR A 694 -32.32 37.47 46.67
C THR A 694 -32.11 38.35 45.44
N ALA A 695 -30.92 38.91 45.27
CA ALA A 695 -30.52 39.65 44.09
C ALA A 695 -29.06 39.32 43.77
N ASN A 696 -28.71 39.30 42.48
CA ASN A 696 -27.32 39.17 42.06
C ASN A 696 -26.70 40.56 41.88
N VAL A 697 -25.46 40.70 42.33
CA VAL A 697 -24.63 41.88 42.08
C VAL A 697 -23.43 41.41 41.28
N ASP A 698 -23.27 41.96 40.08
CA ASP A 698 -22.16 41.66 39.20
C ASP A 698 -21.09 42.74 39.38
N PHE A 699 -19.84 42.32 39.58
CA PHE A 699 -18.69 43.20 39.67
C PHE A 699 -17.87 43.11 38.39
N ASP A 700 -17.50 44.26 37.84
CA ASP A 700 -16.58 44.36 36.72
C ASP A 700 -15.29 45.05 37.19
N LEU A 701 -14.18 44.31 37.12
CA LEU A 701 -12.84 44.81 37.42
C LEU A 701 -12.15 45.14 36.11
N ARG A 702 -11.81 46.41 35.93
CA ARG A 702 -11.29 46.92 34.66
C ARG A 702 -10.13 47.86 34.88
N THR A 703 -9.36 48.08 33.82
CA THR A 703 -8.40 49.19 33.81
C THR A 703 -9.17 50.50 33.94
N ALA A 704 -8.73 51.37 34.85
CA ALA A 704 -9.34 52.68 35.03
C ALA A 704 -9.09 53.53 33.77
N PRO A 705 -10.10 54.26 33.27
CA PRO A 705 -10.03 55.02 32.02
C PRO A 705 -9.07 56.21 32.07
#